data_AF-A0A3D5JBM0-F1
#
_entry.id   AF-A0A3D5JBM0-F1
#
_cell.length_a   1.000
_cell.length_b   1.000
_cell.length_c   1.000
_cell.angle_alpha   90.00
_cell.angle_beta   90.00
_cell.angle_gamma   90.00
#
_symmetry.space_group_name_H-M   'P 1'
#
loop_
_entity.id
_entity.type
_entity.pdbx_description
1 polymer ?
#
loop_
_entity_poly.entity_id
_entity_poly.type
_entity_poly.pdbx_seq_one_letter_code
_entity_poly.pdbx_strand_id
1 'polypeptide(L)'
;MKTRHILYWFLPTLIVVSTLGIHGFEYLLTGNAESEYGSLFNSFYWTVVTVATVGFGDLSPETYWGRVFTIFVIIGGVLNYSLIVSTLTNKVGEYRSSQEKGLDPVKKQGHILVCSDDPAWMSKILGQNQQLVRERKIVLISPSTQHPLLTTEYNEVNWVAGDPQQVETLNKAAATSAHTAYVYFKNSNQGLITVLQLETLSKGELITLAQYVGSDFRKFFADVGCDHALNPYDLYVPMMLQAFRSQGGPSWIRGVVHQSQEHQLETQPLPVKFEGKTWIEYVHATKRSTGYMPLGIVMEEVVLINPSSEHVLRRDNQVIQLQSVAERKGGDLEEHGIEVLGMDDIRIEGHLLINSDNPIFIRRMLRELSRGELGDHIVVLTSLVQSEEIPENLSVEWIQDPTNTEEAFRKARASLAKVAFVDHLQDGQTFMAVLCLEQETDGEIFTIATFRDDNFDQHLLKVGCDFCLKFDDLIVPILAQSANNSGLGNLVSQLLSSDLSTQSLFVRRLSYDWTTANWEETILKIKKEYGYLPVGLIRRGTNKLLVNPHFGQLVNSGDSLIFIAKESALRGQHLFDLNHADQVVAQSPLTKTSEKTETGNDEDDLTQQALKLLRQGGDASSAHRLLMQAATLGSAEAKYELGILNFRGKGIPKNLDEAYYWFRESAISGYEQSQNVLSTIRILRETEQKFEDTEDQIPEFNPEMLKMFTPKQRRWFARMVVAMVQADGRVDLHERAFVHSAIQLLSDNEEILDLEEYFLHGKRPEVEPIELSKELRDRVMDSLLNVATIDRHFDQTECELLRNIALALGCDEQTVEQLLEIGNTR
;
A
#
# COMPACT_ATOMS: atom_id res chain seq x y z
N MET A 1 7.61 -38.49 -44.69
CA MET A 1 7.07 -39.19 -45.89
C MET A 1 7.27 -40.71 -45.88
N LYS A 2 8.43 -41.26 -45.49
CA LYS A 2 8.71 -42.72 -45.62
C LYS A 2 7.79 -43.65 -44.79
N THR A 3 7.37 -43.27 -43.59
CA THR A 3 6.57 -44.13 -42.68
C THR A 3 5.10 -44.30 -43.10
N ARG A 4 4.48 -43.27 -43.71
CA ARG A 4 3.10 -43.35 -44.20
C ARG A 4 2.97 -44.30 -45.39
N HIS A 5 3.94 -44.28 -46.31
CA HIS A 5 3.94 -45.22 -47.44
C HIS A 5 4.13 -46.67 -47.00
N ILE A 6 4.94 -46.92 -45.97
CA ILE A 6 5.07 -48.25 -45.36
C ILE A 6 3.71 -48.68 -44.81
N LEU A 7 3.02 -47.85 -44.02
CA LEU A 7 1.75 -48.27 -43.42
C LEU A 7 0.62 -48.51 -44.44
N TYR A 8 0.47 -47.63 -45.44
CA TYR A 8 -0.61 -47.73 -46.43
C TYR A 8 -0.46 -48.92 -47.40
N TRP A 9 0.77 -49.38 -47.65
CA TRP A 9 1.03 -50.48 -48.58
C TRP A 9 1.41 -51.78 -47.89
N PHE A 10 2.21 -51.74 -46.84
CA PHE A 10 2.75 -52.93 -46.18
C PHE A 10 1.68 -53.70 -45.40
N LEU A 11 0.77 -53.03 -44.69
CA LEU A 11 -0.25 -53.69 -43.89
C LEU A 11 -1.28 -54.43 -44.77
N PRO A 12 -1.89 -53.82 -45.80
CA PRO A 12 -2.77 -54.56 -46.71
C PRO A 12 -2.04 -55.70 -47.44
N THR A 13 -0.78 -55.48 -47.84
CA THR A 13 0.02 -56.52 -48.50
C THR A 13 0.31 -57.69 -47.56
N LEU A 14 0.68 -57.42 -46.30
CA LEU A 14 0.90 -58.46 -45.30
C LEU A 14 -0.36 -59.27 -45.04
N ILE A 15 -1.52 -58.62 -44.91
CA ILE A 15 -2.81 -59.29 -44.69
C ILE A 15 -3.15 -60.18 -45.89
N VAL A 16 -3.03 -59.66 -47.12
CA VAL A 16 -3.34 -60.43 -48.33
C VAL A 16 -2.39 -61.61 -48.53
N VAL A 17 -1.07 -61.38 -48.39
CA VAL A 17 -0.05 -62.44 -48.55
C VAL A 17 -0.18 -63.49 -47.45
N SER A 18 -0.48 -63.09 -46.22
CA SER A 18 -0.66 -64.03 -45.10
C SER A 18 -1.94 -64.86 -45.25
N THR A 19 -3.03 -64.23 -45.72
CA THR A 19 -4.31 -64.90 -45.99
C THR A 19 -4.17 -65.94 -47.10
N LEU A 20 -3.55 -65.57 -48.22
CA LEU A 20 -3.31 -66.48 -49.35
C LEU A 20 -2.27 -67.54 -49.01
N GLY A 21 -1.23 -67.17 -48.26
CA GLY A 21 -0.16 -68.09 -47.85
C GLY A 21 -0.67 -69.18 -46.92
N ILE A 22 -1.44 -68.84 -45.88
CA ILE A 22 -1.95 -69.84 -44.94
C ILE A 22 -3.00 -70.75 -45.61
N HIS A 23 -3.86 -70.20 -46.47
CA HIS A 23 -4.77 -70.99 -47.30
C HIS A 23 -4.00 -71.93 -48.25
N GLY A 24 -2.90 -71.45 -48.82
CA GLY A 24 -1.98 -72.22 -49.64
C GLY A 24 -1.36 -73.42 -48.91
N PHE A 25 -0.75 -73.17 -47.76
CA PHE A 25 -0.01 -74.18 -46.99
C PHE A 25 -0.92 -75.19 -46.28
N GLU A 26 -2.08 -74.78 -45.78
CA GLU A 26 -2.96 -75.65 -44.99
C GLU A 26 -4.02 -76.37 -45.83
N TYR A 27 -4.48 -75.80 -46.95
CA TYR A 27 -5.55 -76.37 -47.79
C TYR A 27 -5.07 -76.79 -49.19
N LEU A 28 -4.48 -75.89 -49.96
CA LEU A 28 -4.12 -76.16 -51.37
C LEU A 28 -2.99 -77.19 -51.53
N LEU A 29 -1.97 -77.14 -50.66
CA LEU A 29 -0.80 -78.03 -50.73
C LEU A 29 -1.03 -79.41 -50.08
N THR A 30 -1.96 -79.51 -49.14
CA THR A 30 -2.32 -80.76 -48.46
C THR A 30 -3.45 -81.51 -49.16
N GLY A 31 -4.29 -80.80 -49.92
CA GLY A 31 -5.49 -81.36 -50.54
C GLY A 31 -6.55 -81.81 -49.52
N ASN A 32 -6.44 -81.37 -48.25
CA ASN A 32 -7.32 -81.81 -47.18
C ASN A 32 -8.67 -81.08 -47.24
N ALA A 33 -9.71 -81.78 -47.69
CA ALA A 33 -11.06 -81.24 -47.81
C ALA A 33 -11.72 -80.88 -46.46
N GLU A 34 -11.20 -81.40 -45.34
CA GLU A 34 -11.69 -81.13 -43.98
C GLU A 34 -10.93 -79.99 -43.27
N SER A 35 -9.96 -79.35 -43.94
CA SER A 35 -9.20 -78.23 -43.34
C SER A 35 -10.11 -77.04 -43.04
N GLU A 36 -10.05 -76.51 -41.81
CA GLU A 36 -10.76 -75.30 -41.40
C GLU A 36 -10.32 -74.05 -42.18
N TYR A 37 -9.16 -74.12 -42.85
CA TYR A 37 -8.63 -73.09 -43.76
C TYR A 37 -9.13 -73.23 -45.21
N GLY A 38 -10.03 -74.17 -45.51
CA GLY A 38 -10.63 -74.31 -46.84
C GLY A 38 -11.47 -73.10 -47.26
N SER A 39 -11.96 -72.32 -46.29
CA SER A 39 -12.60 -71.02 -46.55
C SER A 39 -11.57 -69.89 -46.51
N LEU A 40 -11.47 -69.12 -47.60
CA LEU A 40 -10.64 -67.90 -47.64
C LEU A 40 -11.00 -66.90 -46.53
N PHE A 41 -12.26 -66.91 -46.07
CA PHE A 41 -12.69 -66.07 -44.96
C PHE A 41 -12.07 -66.51 -43.64
N ASN A 42 -11.98 -67.82 -43.38
CA ASN A 42 -11.34 -68.33 -42.15
C ASN A 42 -9.84 -68.03 -42.15
N SER A 43 -9.17 -68.18 -43.30
CA SER A 43 -7.76 -67.79 -43.48
C SER A 43 -7.53 -66.28 -43.26
N PHE A 44 -8.46 -65.44 -43.71
CA PHE A 44 -8.42 -64.00 -43.49
C PHE A 44 -8.65 -63.64 -42.02
N TYR A 45 -9.66 -64.24 -41.40
CA TYR A 45 -9.98 -64.06 -39.99
C TYR A 45 -8.80 -64.44 -39.10
N TRP A 46 -8.20 -65.62 -39.33
CA TRP A 46 -6.99 -66.03 -38.62
C TRP A 46 -5.85 -65.04 -38.83
N THR A 47 -5.61 -64.61 -40.08
CA THR A 47 -4.56 -63.63 -40.40
C THR A 47 -4.74 -62.33 -39.63
N VAL A 48 -5.96 -61.78 -39.59
CA VAL A 48 -6.25 -60.54 -38.86
C VAL A 48 -6.02 -60.73 -37.36
N VAL A 49 -6.49 -61.84 -36.78
CA VAL A 49 -6.32 -62.16 -35.35
C VAL A 49 -4.84 -62.33 -34.97
N THR A 50 -4.05 -62.99 -35.83
CA THR A 50 -2.61 -63.22 -35.61
C THR A 50 -1.79 -61.94 -35.82
N VAL A 51 -2.05 -61.18 -36.89
CA VAL A 51 -1.38 -59.89 -37.15
C VAL A 51 -1.71 -58.86 -36.08
N ALA A 52 -2.94 -58.88 -35.54
CA ALA A 52 -3.36 -58.05 -34.41
C ALA A 52 -2.84 -58.55 -33.05
N THR A 53 -2.09 -59.66 -33.01
CA THR A 53 -1.49 -60.25 -31.79
C THR A 53 -2.50 -60.74 -30.74
N VAL A 54 -3.77 -60.96 -31.13
CA VAL A 54 -4.83 -61.40 -30.21
C VAL A 54 -4.74 -62.91 -29.94
N GLY A 55 -4.65 -63.71 -31.00
CA GLY A 55 -4.41 -65.16 -30.93
C GLY A 55 -5.45 -65.93 -30.10
N PHE A 56 -6.73 -65.94 -30.52
CA PHE A 56 -7.80 -66.65 -29.81
C PHE A 56 -7.57 -68.17 -29.68
N GLY A 57 -6.73 -68.76 -30.55
CA GLY A 57 -6.42 -70.20 -30.54
C GLY A 57 -7.54 -71.09 -31.06
N ASP A 58 -8.59 -70.48 -31.59
CA ASP A 58 -9.72 -71.12 -32.28
C ASP A 58 -9.34 -71.68 -33.66
N LEU A 59 -8.35 -71.08 -34.32
CA LEU A 59 -7.73 -71.58 -35.54
C LEU A 59 -6.20 -71.62 -35.37
N SER A 60 -5.57 -72.75 -35.67
CA SER A 60 -4.09 -72.86 -35.66
C SER A 60 -3.57 -73.72 -36.82
N PRO A 61 -2.39 -73.39 -37.40
CA PRO A 61 -1.83 -74.18 -38.50
C PRO A 61 -1.36 -75.56 -38.02
N GLU A 62 -1.80 -76.61 -38.71
CA GLU A 62 -1.44 -77.98 -38.37
C GLU A 62 -0.21 -78.45 -39.15
N THR A 63 0.02 -77.93 -40.34
CA THR A 63 1.12 -78.36 -41.21
C THR A 63 2.48 -77.82 -40.75
N TYR A 64 3.54 -78.58 -41.01
CA TYR A 64 4.91 -78.15 -40.73
C TYR A 64 5.24 -76.81 -41.39
N TRP A 65 4.92 -76.67 -42.68
CA TRP A 65 5.21 -75.45 -43.44
C TRP A 65 4.26 -74.29 -43.08
N GLY A 66 3.00 -74.56 -42.74
CA GLY A 66 2.07 -73.53 -42.24
C GLY A 66 2.52 -72.96 -40.89
N ARG A 67 3.08 -73.79 -39.99
CA ARG A 67 3.70 -73.32 -38.74
C ARG A 67 4.94 -72.46 -38.98
N VAL A 68 5.82 -72.87 -39.89
CA VAL A 68 7.00 -72.07 -40.27
C VAL A 68 6.57 -70.73 -40.89
N PHE A 69 5.58 -70.73 -41.78
CA PHE A 69 5.02 -69.51 -42.37
C PHE A 69 4.42 -68.57 -41.31
N THR A 70 3.70 -69.14 -40.34
CA THR A 70 3.08 -68.40 -39.24
C THR A 70 4.09 -67.62 -38.40
N ILE A 71 5.30 -68.16 -38.20
CA ILE A 71 6.38 -67.43 -37.50
C ILE A 71 6.68 -66.10 -38.20
N PHE A 72 6.75 -66.10 -39.53
CA PHE A 72 6.99 -64.87 -40.29
C PHE A 72 5.80 -63.91 -40.24
N VAL A 73 4.56 -64.43 -40.26
CA VAL A 73 3.34 -63.63 -40.10
C VAL A 73 3.30 -62.96 -38.72
N ILE A 74 3.67 -63.67 -37.66
CA ILE A 74 3.74 -63.14 -36.29
C ILE A 74 4.80 -62.02 -36.20
N ILE A 75 6.01 -62.25 -36.71
CA ILE A 75 7.07 -61.23 -36.72
C ILE A 75 6.62 -59.99 -37.50
N GLY A 76 6.04 -60.18 -38.69
CA GLY A 76 5.50 -59.10 -39.50
C GLY A 76 4.34 -58.36 -38.82
N GLY A 77 3.48 -59.09 -38.10
CA GLY A 77 2.35 -58.54 -37.35
C GLY A 77 2.79 -57.66 -36.19
N VAL A 78 3.69 -58.16 -35.33
CA VAL A 78 4.24 -57.40 -34.19
C VAL A 78 4.92 -56.11 -34.64
N LEU A 79 5.70 -56.15 -35.73
CA LEU A 79 6.36 -54.97 -36.29
C LEU A 79 5.34 -53.93 -36.81
N ASN A 80 4.29 -54.36 -37.51
CA ASN A 80 3.24 -53.47 -37.99
C ASN A 80 2.43 -52.86 -36.84
N TYR A 81 2.03 -53.69 -35.87
CA TYR A 81 1.27 -53.24 -34.71
C TYR A 81 2.04 -52.17 -33.93
N SER A 82 3.34 -52.38 -33.70
CA SER A 82 4.21 -51.41 -33.03
C SER A 82 4.31 -50.06 -33.77
N LEU A 83 4.38 -50.08 -35.10
CA LEU A 83 4.40 -48.87 -35.93
C LEU A 83 3.06 -48.11 -35.88
N ILE A 84 1.93 -48.82 -35.88
CA ILE A 84 0.59 -48.22 -35.78
C ILE A 84 0.43 -47.54 -34.42
N VAL A 85 0.72 -48.26 -33.34
CA VAL A 85 0.63 -47.71 -31.98
C VAL A 85 1.56 -46.51 -31.83
N SER A 86 2.81 -46.58 -32.29
CA SER A 86 3.75 -45.46 -32.21
C SER A 86 3.27 -44.22 -32.99
N THR A 87 2.78 -44.39 -34.22
CA THR A 87 2.28 -43.26 -35.01
C THR A 87 1.01 -42.65 -34.44
N LEU A 88 0.12 -43.47 -33.87
CA LEU A 88 -1.08 -43.00 -33.18
C LEU A 88 -0.71 -42.23 -31.90
N THR A 89 0.17 -42.79 -31.07
CA THR A 89 0.68 -42.15 -29.85
C THR A 89 1.38 -40.82 -30.17
N ASN A 90 2.22 -40.78 -31.20
CA ASN A 90 2.88 -39.54 -31.62
C ASN A 90 1.88 -38.50 -32.11
N LYS A 91 0.87 -38.90 -32.88
CA LYS A 91 -0.13 -37.95 -33.42
C LYS A 91 -1.08 -37.42 -32.34
N VAL A 92 -1.50 -38.28 -31.41
CA VAL A 92 -2.27 -37.86 -30.22
C VAL A 92 -1.41 -36.97 -29.32
N GLY A 93 -0.13 -37.28 -29.17
CA GLY A 93 0.86 -36.48 -28.45
C GLY A 93 1.09 -35.11 -29.09
N GLU A 94 1.28 -35.04 -30.40
CA GLU A 94 1.44 -33.78 -31.16
C GLU A 94 0.19 -32.91 -31.07
N TYR A 95 -1.01 -33.49 -31.18
CA TYR A 95 -2.27 -32.75 -31.09
C TYR A 95 -2.49 -32.15 -29.69
N ARG A 96 -2.29 -32.93 -28.62
CA ARG A 96 -2.35 -32.42 -27.24
C ARG A 96 -1.25 -31.41 -26.96
N SER A 97 -0.03 -31.69 -27.44
CA SER A 97 1.12 -30.81 -27.27
C SER A 97 0.97 -29.48 -28.00
N SER A 98 0.33 -29.42 -29.17
CA SER A 98 0.10 -28.16 -29.92
C SER A 98 -0.84 -27.23 -29.16
N GLN A 99 -1.91 -27.77 -28.57
CA GLN A 99 -2.84 -27.02 -27.73
C GLN A 99 -2.21 -26.59 -26.41
N GLU A 100 -1.48 -27.49 -25.74
CA GLU A 100 -0.76 -27.19 -24.50
C GLU A 100 0.39 -26.19 -24.70
N LYS A 101 0.98 -26.14 -25.90
CA LYS A 101 2.04 -25.20 -26.30
C LYS A 101 1.53 -23.91 -26.94
N GLY A 102 0.22 -23.67 -27.00
CA GLY A 102 -0.33 -22.42 -27.54
C GLY A 102 0.01 -22.17 -29.02
N LEU A 103 0.18 -23.21 -29.82
CA LEU A 103 0.60 -23.10 -31.23
C LEU A 103 -0.58 -22.92 -32.21
N ASP A 104 -1.80 -23.22 -31.75
CA ASP A 104 -3.01 -23.20 -32.57
C ASP A 104 -3.61 -21.78 -32.67
N PRO A 105 -4.09 -21.35 -33.85
CA PRO A 105 -4.73 -20.05 -34.01
C PRO A 105 -6.08 -19.99 -33.31
N VAL A 106 -6.33 -18.88 -32.61
CA VAL A 106 -7.58 -18.59 -31.91
C VAL A 106 -8.62 -18.05 -32.89
N LYS A 107 -9.88 -18.48 -32.73
CA LYS A 107 -11.02 -18.02 -33.53
C LYS A 107 -12.05 -17.37 -32.60
N LYS A 108 -11.79 -16.14 -32.17
CA LYS A 108 -12.65 -15.34 -31.29
C LYS A 108 -12.83 -13.92 -31.86
N GLN A 109 -13.89 -13.25 -31.44
CA GLN A 109 -14.19 -11.86 -31.79
C GLN A 109 -14.63 -11.11 -30.52
N GLY A 110 -14.27 -9.82 -30.42
CA GLY A 110 -14.55 -8.99 -29.25
C GLY A 110 -13.88 -9.50 -27.97
N HIS A 111 -12.82 -10.30 -28.09
CA HIS A 111 -12.04 -10.81 -26.97
C HIS A 111 -10.97 -9.81 -26.56
N ILE A 112 -10.35 -10.07 -25.41
CA ILE A 112 -9.27 -9.28 -24.83
C ILE A 112 -7.95 -10.00 -25.05
N LEU A 113 -6.92 -9.24 -25.42
CA LEU A 113 -5.54 -9.71 -25.47
C LEU A 113 -4.80 -9.29 -24.21
N VAL A 114 -3.96 -10.18 -23.68
CA VAL A 114 -2.99 -9.87 -22.63
C VAL A 114 -1.62 -10.29 -23.14
N CYS A 115 -0.79 -9.30 -23.50
CA CYS A 115 0.53 -9.50 -24.08
C CYS A 115 1.60 -9.21 -23.03
N SER A 116 2.29 -10.25 -22.53
CA SER A 116 3.33 -10.06 -21.52
C SER A 116 4.33 -11.21 -21.41
N ASP A 117 5.53 -10.87 -20.92
CA ASP A 117 6.56 -11.81 -20.46
C ASP A 117 6.54 -12.04 -18.94
N ASP A 118 5.60 -11.41 -18.21
CA ASP A 118 5.51 -11.45 -16.75
C ASP A 118 4.25 -12.19 -16.25
N PRO A 119 4.40 -13.43 -15.74
CA PRO A 119 3.30 -14.23 -15.19
C PRO A 119 2.56 -13.57 -14.01
N ALA A 120 3.27 -12.82 -13.16
CA ALA A 120 2.67 -12.18 -11.99
C ALA A 120 1.74 -11.06 -12.45
N TRP A 121 2.20 -10.24 -13.40
CA TRP A 121 1.40 -9.18 -13.99
C TRP A 121 0.17 -9.72 -14.74
N MET A 122 0.35 -10.79 -15.54
CA MET A 122 -0.76 -11.46 -16.21
C MET A 122 -1.82 -11.93 -15.21
N SER A 123 -1.41 -12.56 -14.11
CA SER A 123 -2.33 -13.03 -13.07
C SER A 123 -3.11 -11.88 -12.42
N LYS A 124 -2.46 -10.74 -12.17
CA LYS A 124 -3.12 -9.53 -11.64
C LYS A 124 -4.21 -9.00 -12.60
N ILE A 125 -3.91 -8.93 -13.91
CA ILE A 125 -4.89 -8.49 -14.93
C ILE A 125 -6.09 -9.44 -15.00
N LEU A 126 -5.85 -10.75 -14.96
CA LEU A 126 -6.92 -11.75 -14.94
C LEU A 126 -7.77 -11.66 -13.67
N GLY A 127 -7.14 -11.40 -12.52
CA GLY A 127 -7.81 -11.19 -11.23
C GLY A 127 -8.73 -9.97 -11.23
N GLN A 128 -8.40 -8.88 -11.95
CA GLN A 128 -9.30 -7.74 -12.13
C GLN A 128 -10.42 -8.02 -13.15
N ASN A 129 -10.28 -9.04 -13.99
CA ASN A 129 -11.19 -9.35 -15.09
C ASN A 129 -11.86 -10.73 -14.95
N GLN A 130 -12.16 -11.18 -13.72
CA GLN A 130 -12.66 -12.55 -13.46
C GLN A 130 -13.91 -12.93 -14.26
N GLN A 131 -14.84 -11.99 -14.47
CA GLN A 131 -16.03 -12.26 -15.28
C GLN A 131 -15.64 -12.66 -16.72
N LEU A 132 -14.69 -11.95 -17.31
CA LEU A 132 -14.23 -12.18 -18.69
C LEU A 132 -13.38 -13.45 -18.79
N VAL A 133 -12.66 -13.81 -17.71
CA VAL A 133 -12.01 -15.12 -17.56
C VAL A 133 -13.06 -16.24 -17.62
N ARG A 134 -14.13 -16.14 -16.82
CA ARG A 134 -15.22 -17.14 -16.78
C ARG A 134 -15.93 -17.27 -18.11
N GLU A 135 -16.12 -16.15 -18.83
CA GLU A 135 -16.70 -16.12 -20.18
C GLU A 135 -15.73 -16.61 -21.28
N ARG A 136 -14.50 -17.01 -20.92
CA ARG A 136 -13.41 -17.42 -21.82
C ARG A 136 -13.17 -16.39 -22.93
N LYS A 137 -13.21 -15.10 -22.59
CA LYS A 137 -12.99 -13.97 -23.52
C LYS A 137 -11.57 -13.41 -23.50
N ILE A 138 -10.64 -14.05 -22.79
CA ILE A 138 -9.25 -13.58 -22.71
C ILE A 138 -8.32 -14.52 -23.47
N VAL A 139 -7.36 -13.94 -24.18
CA VAL A 139 -6.29 -14.65 -24.90
C VAL A 139 -4.95 -14.07 -24.44
N LEU A 140 -4.10 -14.93 -23.86
CA LEU A 140 -2.74 -14.56 -23.47
C LEU A 140 -1.80 -14.68 -24.67
N ILE A 141 -0.82 -13.78 -24.78
CA ILE A 141 0.28 -13.88 -25.73
C ILE A 141 1.58 -13.74 -24.96
N SER A 142 2.45 -14.74 -25.04
CA SER A 142 3.70 -14.76 -24.29
C SER A 142 4.82 -15.45 -25.08
N PRO A 143 6.08 -14.98 -24.99
CA PRO A 143 7.22 -15.63 -25.61
C PRO A 143 7.61 -16.98 -24.96
N SER A 144 6.90 -17.39 -23.91
CA SER A 144 7.14 -18.65 -23.21
C SER A 144 6.90 -19.89 -24.09
N THR A 145 7.62 -20.97 -23.79
CA THR A 145 7.48 -22.29 -24.45
C THR A 145 6.39 -23.17 -23.83
N GLN A 146 5.91 -22.80 -22.65
CA GLN A 146 4.84 -23.46 -21.91
C GLN A 146 3.82 -22.40 -21.46
N HIS A 147 2.63 -22.84 -21.06
CA HIS A 147 1.60 -21.94 -20.55
C HIS A 147 2.19 -21.05 -19.43
N PRO A 148 2.17 -19.71 -19.57
CA PRO A 148 2.86 -18.81 -18.64
C PRO A 148 2.32 -18.91 -17.21
N LEU A 149 1.06 -19.34 -17.07
CA LEU A 149 0.34 -19.45 -15.79
C LEU A 149 0.04 -20.90 -15.37
N LEU A 150 0.86 -21.87 -15.79
CA LEU A 150 0.61 -23.30 -15.60
C LEU A 150 0.35 -23.70 -14.13
N THR A 151 1.00 -23.02 -13.18
CA THR A 151 0.91 -23.28 -11.74
C THR A 151 -0.22 -22.53 -11.02
N THR A 152 -1.00 -21.72 -11.75
CA THR A 152 -2.07 -20.89 -11.19
C THR A 152 -3.46 -21.46 -11.51
N GLU A 153 -4.51 -20.87 -10.94
CA GLU A 153 -5.90 -21.15 -11.29
C GLU A 153 -6.27 -20.78 -12.74
N TYR A 154 -5.43 -19.99 -13.42
CA TYR A 154 -5.65 -19.51 -14.79
C TYR A 154 -5.02 -20.41 -15.87
N ASN A 155 -4.67 -21.65 -15.54
CA ASN A 155 -4.02 -22.59 -16.47
C ASN A 155 -4.90 -23.04 -17.65
N GLU A 156 -6.22 -22.79 -17.60
CA GLU A 156 -7.16 -23.08 -18.68
C GLU A 156 -7.42 -21.89 -19.63
N VAL A 157 -6.83 -20.72 -19.37
CA VAL A 157 -7.04 -19.53 -20.21
C VAL A 157 -6.43 -19.77 -21.60
N ASN A 158 -7.13 -19.33 -22.64
CA ASN A 158 -6.60 -19.43 -24.01
C ASN A 158 -5.28 -18.67 -24.12
N TRP A 159 -4.26 -19.26 -24.75
CA TRP A 159 -2.98 -18.60 -24.94
C TRP A 159 -2.35 -18.93 -26.29
N VAL A 160 -1.47 -18.04 -26.73
CA VAL A 160 -0.65 -18.17 -27.94
C VAL A 160 0.81 -18.02 -27.56
N ALA A 161 1.63 -19.00 -27.95
CA ALA A 161 3.07 -18.94 -27.80
C ALA A 161 3.69 -18.15 -28.94
N GLY A 162 4.54 -17.18 -28.59
CA GLY A 162 5.33 -16.42 -29.53
C GLY A 162 5.52 -14.97 -29.12
N ASP A 163 6.41 -14.30 -29.82
CA ASP A 163 6.71 -12.89 -29.65
C ASP A 163 5.56 -12.03 -30.22
N PRO A 164 4.85 -11.23 -29.41
CA PRO A 164 3.79 -10.35 -29.90
C PRO A 164 4.32 -9.18 -30.75
N GLN A 165 5.63 -8.96 -30.82
CA GLN A 165 6.23 -8.04 -31.79
C GLN A 165 6.13 -8.58 -33.24
N GLN A 166 5.84 -9.87 -33.40
CA GLN A 166 5.66 -10.49 -34.72
C GLN A 166 4.18 -10.50 -35.11
N VAL A 167 3.88 -9.93 -36.27
CA VAL A 167 2.52 -9.89 -36.85
C VAL A 167 1.90 -11.28 -36.98
N GLU A 168 2.71 -12.32 -37.24
CA GLU A 168 2.25 -13.70 -37.31
C GLU A 168 1.64 -14.18 -35.99
N THR A 169 2.27 -13.85 -34.86
CA THR A 169 1.78 -14.20 -33.51
C THR A 169 0.48 -13.47 -33.21
N LEU A 170 0.40 -12.17 -33.51
CA LEU A 170 -0.81 -11.36 -33.30
C LEU A 170 -1.99 -11.87 -34.15
N ASN A 171 -1.71 -12.28 -35.39
CA ASN A 171 -2.72 -12.90 -36.25
C ASN A 171 -3.20 -14.25 -35.71
N LYS A 172 -2.30 -15.09 -35.16
CA LYS A 172 -2.69 -16.33 -34.47
C LYS A 172 -3.60 -16.05 -33.28
N ALA A 173 -3.39 -14.95 -32.58
CA ALA A 173 -4.24 -14.52 -31.46
C ALA A 173 -5.54 -13.80 -31.89
N ALA A 174 -5.81 -13.70 -33.20
CA ALA A 174 -6.93 -12.96 -33.78
C ALA A 174 -6.99 -11.49 -33.31
N ALA A 175 -5.84 -10.81 -33.29
CA ALA A 175 -5.73 -9.46 -32.75
C ALA A 175 -6.57 -8.41 -33.51
N THR A 176 -6.79 -8.59 -34.81
CA THR A 176 -7.61 -7.69 -35.64
C THR A 176 -9.09 -7.66 -35.24
N SER A 177 -9.58 -8.67 -34.52
CA SER A 177 -10.95 -8.74 -34.04
C SER A 177 -11.06 -8.65 -32.51
N ALA A 178 -9.97 -8.33 -31.82
CA ALA A 178 -9.99 -8.07 -30.39
C ALA A 178 -10.58 -6.68 -30.11
N HIS A 179 -11.13 -6.50 -28.90
CA HIS A 179 -11.69 -5.22 -28.46
C HIS A 179 -10.70 -4.40 -27.61
N THR A 180 -9.90 -5.10 -26.79
CA THR A 180 -8.95 -4.47 -25.85
C THR A 180 -7.67 -5.28 -25.82
N ALA A 181 -6.53 -4.61 -25.66
CA ALA A 181 -5.24 -5.25 -25.45
C ALA A 181 -4.48 -4.62 -24.27
N TYR A 182 -4.20 -5.46 -23.27
CA TYR A 182 -3.29 -5.14 -22.17
C TYR A 182 -1.86 -5.52 -22.55
N VAL A 183 -0.91 -4.62 -22.41
CA VAL A 183 0.49 -4.81 -22.82
C VAL A 183 1.45 -4.43 -21.69
N TYR A 184 2.28 -5.37 -21.28
CA TYR A 184 3.39 -5.08 -20.36
C TYR A 184 4.56 -6.01 -20.63
N PHE A 185 5.74 -5.43 -20.76
CA PHE A 185 6.99 -6.16 -20.85
C PHE A 185 8.01 -5.52 -19.93
N LYS A 186 8.88 -6.34 -19.32
CA LYS A 186 10.00 -5.82 -18.51
C LYS A 186 10.89 -4.86 -19.30
N ASN A 187 11.00 -5.08 -20.62
CA ASN A 187 11.62 -4.14 -21.55
C ASN A 187 10.55 -3.27 -22.23
N SER A 188 10.48 -1.99 -21.87
CA SER A 188 9.53 -1.02 -22.43
C SER A 188 9.58 -0.90 -23.96
N ASN A 189 10.74 -1.16 -24.61
CA ASN A 189 10.83 -1.15 -26.07
C ASN A 189 10.02 -2.29 -26.71
N GLN A 190 9.98 -3.46 -26.07
CA GLN A 190 9.17 -4.59 -26.52
C GLN A 190 7.68 -4.29 -26.39
N GLY A 191 7.28 -3.62 -25.31
CA GLY A 191 5.92 -3.11 -25.12
C GLY A 191 5.54 -2.09 -26.21
N LEU A 192 6.41 -1.11 -26.47
CA LEU A 192 6.18 -0.07 -27.48
C LEU A 192 6.01 -0.66 -28.89
N ILE A 193 6.88 -1.59 -29.29
CA ILE A 193 6.79 -2.26 -30.59
C ILE A 193 5.49 -3.09 -30.66
N THR A 194 5.11 -3.77 -29.58
CA THR A 194 3.87 -4.56 -29.53
C THR A 194 2.64 -3.67 -29.74
N VAL A 195 2.56 -2.53 -29.04
CA VAL A 195 1.46 -1.56 -29.23
C VAL A 195 1.44 -1.04 -30.66
N LEU A 196 2.59 -0.62 -31.21
CA LEU A 196 2.66 -0.16 -32.60
C LEU A 196 2.11 -1.19 -33.59
N GLN A 197 2.43 -2.48 -33.41
CA GLN A 197 1.92 -3.55 -34.27
C GLN A 197 0.42 -3.76 -34.10
N LEU A 198 -0.08 -3.73 -32.86
CA LEU A 198 -1.50 -3.85 -32.56
C LEU A 198 -2.30 -2.72 -33.20
N GLU A 199 -1.86 -1.47 -33.03
CA GLU A 199 -2.46 -0.27 -33.62
C GLU A 199 -2.47 -0.31 -35.15
N THR A 200 -1.35 -0.76 -35.74
CA THR A 200 -1.24 -0.90 -37.20
C THR A 200 -2.20 -1.97 -37.74
N LEU A 201 -2.39 -3.08 -37.03
CA LEU A 201 -3.26 -4.18 -37.44
C LEU A 201 -4.74 -3.87 -37.24
N SER A 202 -5.09 -3.21 -36.13
CA SER A 202 -6.47 -2.83 -35.79
C SER A 202 -6.92 -1.54 -36.49
N LYS A 203 -5.99 -0.76 -37.07
CA LYS A 203 -6.24 0.58 -37.62
C LYS A 203 -6.79 1.57 -36.58
N GLY A 204 -6.38 1.42 -35.31
CA GLY A 204 -6.85 2.28 -34.22
C GLY A 204 -8.23 1.96 -33.68
N GLU A 205 -8.82 0.81 -34.04
CA GLU A 205 -10.11 0.38 -33.47
C GLU A 205 -9.98 -0.38 -32.14
N LEU A 206 -8.76 -0.80 -31.79
CA LEU A 206 -8.46 -1.60 -30.61
C LEU A 206 -8.06 -0.69 -29.45
N ILE A 207 -8.68 -0.86 -28.28
CA ILE A 207 -8.26 -0.11 -27.08
C ILE A 207 -6.95 -0.69 -26.55
N THR A 208 -5.86 0.08 -26.57
CA THR A 208 -4.54 -0.36 -26.08
C THR A 208 -4.16 0.26 -24.73
N LEU A 209 -3.82 -0.64 -23.81
CA LEU A 209 -3.57 -0.34 -22.40
C LEU A 209 -2.18 -0.87 -22.03
N ALA A 210 -1.21 0.02 -21.87
CA ALA A 210 0.18 -0.33 -21.68
C ALA A 210 0.72 0.07 -20.31
N GLN A 211 1.59 -0.77 -19.75
CA GLN A 211 2.50 -0.39 -18.68
C GLN A 211 3.93 -0.30 -19.22
N TYR A 212 4.67 0.73 -18.83
CA TYR A 212 6.07 0.89 -19.16
C TYR A 212 6.88 1.43 -17.98
N VAL A 213 8.20 1.27 -18.04
CA VAL A 213 9.15 1.86 -17.10
C VAL A 213 10.24 2.60 -17.85
N GLY A 214 10.58 3.80 -17.38
CA GLY A 214 11.66 4.62 -17.93
C GLY A 214 11.20 6.02 -18.31
N SER A 215 12.19 6.90 -18.52
CA SER A 215 11.95 8.26 -19.01
C SER A 215 11.53 8.25 -20.48
N ASP A 216 10.78 9.27 -20.89
CA ASP A 216 10.47 9.60 -22.29
C ASP A 216 9.54 8.64 -23.06
N PHE A 217 9.34 7.41 -22.56
CA PHE A 217 8.42 6.42 -23.16
C PHE A 217 6.98 6.92 -23.27
N ARG A 218 6.51 7.76 -22.33
CA ARG A 218 5.15 8.33 -22.37
C ARG A 218 4.83 8.94 -23.73
N LYS A 219 5.78 9.72 -24.26
CA LYS A 219 5.62 10.39 -25.54
C LYS A 219 5.60 9.39 -26.69
N PHE A 220 6.48 8.38 -26.66
CA PHE A 220 6.50 7.36 -27.70
C PHE A 220 5.21 6.52 -27.74
N PHE A 221 4.65 6.14 -26.60
CA PHE A 221 3.36 5.45 -26.55
C PHE A 221 2.22 6.32 -27.09
N ALA A 222 2.20 7.61 -26.75
CA ALA A 222 1.22 8.54 -27.32
C ALA A 222 1.39 8.71 -28.84
N ASP A 223 2.63 8.84 -29.33
CA ASP A 223 2.93 9.03 -30.75
C ASP A 223 2.54 7.81 -31.61
N VAL A 224 2.53 6.59 -31.05
CA VAL A 224 2.06 5.37 -31.75
C VAL A 224 0.55 5.15 -31.64
N GLY A 225 -0.18 5.98 -30.89
CA GLY A 225 -1.63 5.89 -30.73
C GLY A 225 -2.11 5.04 -29.55
N CYS A 226 -1.27 4.79 -28.54
CA CYS A 226 -1.68 4.06 -27.34
C CYS A 226 -2.72 4.85 -26.53
N ASP A 227 -3.90 4.28 -26.26
CA ASP A 227 -4.97 4.99 -25.53
C ASP A 227 -4.55 5.35 -24.11
N HIS A 228 -4.02 4.36 -23.37
CA HIS A 228 -3.55 4.55 -22.00
C HIS A 228 -2.21 3.88 -21.79
N ALA A 229 -1.20 4.68 -21.45
CA ALA A 229 0.13 4.19 -21.09
C ALA A 229 0.52 4.72 -19.71
N LEU A 230 0.77 3.82 -18.76
CA LEU A 230 1.06 4.17 -17.37
C LEU A 230 2.47 3.74 -16.97
N ASN A 231 3.10 4.60 -16.17
CA ASN A 231 4.36 4.34 -15.51
C ASN A 231 4.12 4.26 -14.00
N PRO A 232 4.52 3.18 -13.31
CA PRO A 232 4.40 3.08 -11.86
C PRO A 232 4.93 4.31 -11.12
N TYR A 233 6.10 4.83 -11.50
CA TYR A 233 6.73 6.01 -10.90
C TYR A 233 5.88 7.30 -11.04
N ASP A 234 5.02 7.38 -12.05
CA ASP A 234 4.13 8.52 -12.24
C ASP A 234 2.96 8.51 -11.24
N LEU A 235 2.67 7.36 -10.61
CA LEU A 235 1.59 7.19 -9.63
C LEU A 235 2.07 7.12 -8.19
N TYR A 236 3.00 6.21 -7.86
CA TYR A 236 3.34 5.98 -6.45
C TYR A 236 4.21 7.08 -5.84
N VAL A 237 5.07 7.75 -6.62
CA VAL A 237 5.89 8.86 -6.09
C VAL A 237 5.01 10.01 -5.60
N PRO A 238 4.02 10.49 -6.38
CA PRO A 238 3.02 11.41 -5.84
C PRO A 238 2.24 10.86 -4.64
N MET A 239 1.91 9.56 -4.61
CA MET A 239 1.27 8.96 -3.42
C MET A 239 2.16 9.02 -2.17
N MET A 240 3.47 8.83 -2.30
CA MET A 240 4.40 8.97 -1.17
C MET A 240 4.39 10.42 -0.66
N LEU A 241 4.47 11.40 -1.56
CA LEU A 241 4.36 12.82 -1.17
C LEU A 241 3.01 13.14 -0.55
N GLN A 242 1.94 12.50 -1.03
CA GLN A 242 0.60 12.66 -0.48
C GLN A 242 0.45 12.01 0.89
N ALA A 243 1.11 10.87 1.15
CA ALA A 243 1.14 10.25 2.48
C ALA A 243 1.73 11.23 3.51
N PHE A 244 2.74 12.01 3.11
CA PHE A 244 3.32 13.07 3.92
C PHE A 244 2.40 14.30 4.05
N ARG A 245 1.80 14.80 2.95
CA ARG A 245 1.02 16.06 2.95
C ARG A 245 -0.42 15.93 3.45
N SER A 246 -0.99 14.75 3.31
CA SER A 246 -2.41 14.43 3.46
C SER A 246 -2.55 12.97 3.87
N GLN A 247 -2.10 12.64 5.09
CA GLN A 247 -2.18 11.30 5.66
C GLN A 247 -3.58 10.69 5.50
N GLY A 248 -3.64 9.43 5.07
CA GLY A 248 -4.88 8.74 4.70
C GLY A 248 -5.41 9.01 3.28
N GLY A 249 -4.92 10.04 2.58
CA GLY A 249 -5.21 10.29 1.17
C GLY A 249 -4.87 9.10 0.25
N PRO A 250 -3.66 8.51 0.35
CA PRO A 250 -3.30 7.31 -0.41
C PRO A 250 -4.23 6.12 -0.16
N SER A 251 -4.67 5.91 1.08
CA SER A 251 -5.61 4.83 1.44
C SER A 251 -6.98 5.05 0.79
N TRP A 252 -7.45 6.30 0.72
CA TRP A 252 -8.67 6.64 -0.01
C TRP A 252 -8.53 6.38 -1.51
N ILE A 253 -7.42 6.76 -2.14
CA ILE A 253 -7.18 6.50 -3.57
C ILE A 253 -7.17 5.00 -3.84
N ARG A 254 -6.51 4.19 -3.00
CA ARG A 254 -6.53 2.73 -3.11
C ARG A 254 -7.96 2.18 -3.00
N GLY A 255 -8.74 2.64 -2.02
CA GLY A 255 -10.14 2.22 -1.82
C GLY A 255 -11.06 2.59 -2.99
N VAL A 256 -10.72 3.63 -3.75
CA VAL A 256 -11.48 4.06 -4.95
C VAL A 256 -11.05 3.30 -6.21
N VAL A 257 -9.76 2.95 -6.33
CA VAL A 257 -9.15 2.37 -7.53
C VAL A 257 -9.19 0.84 -7.54
N HIS A 258 -9.17 0.17 -6.40
CA HIS A 258 -9.25 -1.29 -6.36
C HIS A 258 -10.69 -1.78 -6.55
N GLN A 259 -10.99 -2.34 -7.73
CA GLN A 259 -12.32 -2.86 -8.10
C GLN A 259 -12.84 -3.98 -7.18
N SER A 260 -11.94 -4.64 -6.46
CA SER A 260 -12.25 -5.73 -5.53
C SER A 260 -12.80 -5.25 -4.17
N GLN A 261 -12.89 -3.95 -3.93
CA GLN A 261 -13.37 -3.39 -2.66
C GLN A 261 -14.51 -2.40 -2.91
N GLU A 262 -15.75 -2.89 -2.79
CA GLU A 262 -16.94 -2.21 -2.25
C GLU A 262 -17.46 -0.91 -2.92
N HIS A 263 -16.62 -0.24 -3.71
CA HIS A 263 -16.88 0.97 -4.46
C HIS A 263 -16.35 0.82 -5.88
N GLN A 264 -17.04 1.45 -6.82
CA GLN A 264 -16.66 1.45 -8.23
C GLN A 264 -16.78 2.86 -8.78
N LEU A 265 -15.75 3.30 -9.51
CA LEU A 265 -15.86 4.49 -10.33
C LEU A 265 -16.53 4.13 -11.65
N GLU A 266 -17.64 4.80 -11.92
CA GLU A 266 -18.36 4.63 -13.17
C GLU A 266 -18.64 5.98 -13.81
N THR A 267 -18.54 6.00 -15.14
CA THR A 267 -18.99 7.13 -15.96
C THR A 267 -20.37 6.83 -16.52
N GLN A 268 -21.36 7.67 -16.22
CA GLN A 268 -22.74 7.49 -16.67
C GLN A 268 -23.28 8.75 -17.34
N PRO A 269 -24.19 8.62 -18.33
CA PRO A 269 -24.84 9.78 -18.93
C PRO A 269 -25.73 10.50 -17.91
N LEU A 270 -25.79 11.82 -17.99
CA LEU A 270 -26.62 12.61 -17.09
C LEU A 270 -28.11 12.23 -17.22
N PRO A 271 -28.81 11.89 -16.10
CA PRO A 271 -30.24 11.64 -16.15
C PRO A 271 -31.02 12.89 -16.57
N VAL A 272 -31.97 12.74 -17.50
CA VAL A 272 -32.75 13.84 -18.11
C VAL A 272 -33.39 14.78 -17.08
N LYS A 273 -33.77 14.27 -15.90
CA LYS A 273 -34.37 15.08 -14.81
C LYS A 273 -33.44 16.15 -14.22
N PHE A 274 -32.14 16.08 -14.48
CA PHE A 274 -31.12 17.01 -13.97
C PHE A 274 -30.59 17.96 -15.05
N GLU A 275 -31.15 17.92 -16.27
CA GLU A 275 -30.81 18.90 -17.30
C GLU A 275 -31.17 20.32 -16.84
N GLY A 276 -30.21 21.25 -16.94
CA GLY A 276 -30.37 22.65 -16.51
C GLY A 276 -30.30 22.86 -14.99
N LYS A 277 -30.06 21.81 -14.20
CA LYS A 277 -29.81 21.89 -12.76
C LYS A 277 -28.35 22.23 -12.46
N THR A 278 -28.09 22.74 -11.27
CA THR A 278 -26.71 23.03 -10.84
C THR A 278 -26.02 21.76 -10.34
N TRP A 279 -24.68 21.77 -10.38
CA TRP A 279 -23.85 20.68 -9.86
C TRP A 279 -24.19 20.34 -8.41
N ILE A 280 -24.39 21.35 -7.55
CA ILE A 280 -24.70 21.13 -6.14
C ILE A 280 -26.09 20.49 -5.92
N GLU A 281 -27.09 20.86 -6.74
CA GLU A 281 -28.41 20.22 -6.71
C GLU A 281 -28.33 18.74 -7.09
N TYR A 282 -27.49 18.41 -8.08
CA TYR A 282 -27.26 17.04 -8.51
C TYR A 282 -26.52 16.20 -7.46
N VAL A 283 -25.46 16.74 -6.85
CA VAL A 283 -24.72 16.08 -5.77
C VAL A 283 -25.66 15.77 -4.60
N HIS A 284 -26.44 16.75 -4.14
CA HIS A 284 -27.44 16.58 -3.07
C HIS A 284 -28.44 15.46 -3.40
N ALA A 285 -29.10 15.56 -4.55
CA ALA A 285 -30.15 14.62 -4.92
C ALA A 285 -29.61 13.19 -5.14
N THR A 286 -28.42 13.06 -5.72
CA THR A 286 -27.79 11.77 -6.00
C THR A 286 -27.30 11.12 -4.71
N LYS A 287 -26.58 11.86 -3.86
CA LYS A 287 -26.08 11.33 -2.59
C LYS A 287 -27.21 10.84 -1.68
N ARG A 288 -28.33 11.55 -1.65
CA ARG A 288 -29.49 11.17 -0.83
C ARG A 288 -30.33 10.02 -1.42
N SER A 289 -30.46 9.94 -2.74
CA SER A 289 -31.34 8.94 -3.38
C SER A 289 -30.66 7.61 -3.64
N THR A 290 -29.36 7.60 -3.96
CA THR A 290 -28.61 6.38 -4.31
C THR A 290 -27.42 6.13 -3.39
N GLY A 291 -26.93 7.14 -2.66
CA GLY A 291 -25.69 7.06 -1.90
C GLY A 291 -24.43 7.32 -2.73
N TYR A 292 -24.57 7.53 -4.05
CA TYR A 292 -23.44 7.76 -4.94
C TYR A 292 -22.85 9.15 -4.73
N MET A 293 -21.54 9.26 -4.95
CA MET A 293 -20.81 10.51 -4.80
C MET A 293 -20.29 10.98 -6.16
N PRO A 294 -20.93 11.97 -6.81
CA PRO A 294 -20.42 12.56 -8.03
C PRO A 294 -19.10 13.30 -7.81
N LEU A 295 -18.09 13.04 -8.65
CA LEU A 295 -16.75 13.59 -8.52
C LEU A 295 -16.43 14.63 -9.60
N GLY A 296 -16.98 14.45 -10.80
CA GLY A 296 -16.72 15.35 -11.92
C GLY A 296 -17.59 15.09 -13.14
N ILE A 297 -17.38 15.93 -14.15
CA ILE A 297 -18.06 15.86 -15.44
C ILE A 297 -17.05 15.44 -16.50
N VAL A 298 -17.38 14.43 -17.28
CA VAL A 298 -16.57 13.95 -18.41
C VAL A 298 -17.11 14.61 -19.69
N MET A 299 -16.23 15.31 -20.40
CA MET A 299 -16.48 15.94 -21.69
C MET A 299 -15.45 15.41 -22.67
N GLU A 300 -15.86 14.47 -23.53
CA GLU A 300 -14.94 13.71 -24.39
C GLU A 300 -13.86 13.01 -23.54
N GLU A 301 -12.59 13.38 -23.67
CA GLU A 301 -11.49 12.82 -22.87
C GLU A 301 -11.10 13.67 -21.65
N VAL A 302 -11.70 14.85 -21.50
CA VAL A 302 -11.37 15.78 -20.42
C VAL A 302 -12.32 15.60 -19.25
N VAL A 303 -11.76 15.43 -18.05
CA VAL A 303 -12.53 15.37 -16.80
C VAL A 303 -12.46 16.72 -16.10
N LEU A 304 -13.61 17.38 -15.95
CA LEU A 304 -13.77 18.53 -15.06
C LEU A 304 -14.05 18.02 -13.65
N ILE A 305 -12.98 17.85 -12.87
CA ILE A 305 -13.05 17.43 -11.47
C ILE A 305 -13.55 18.58 -10.60
N ASN A 306 -14.41 18.26 -9.63
CA ASN A 306 -14.93 19.21 -8.66
C ASN A 306 -15.46 20.52 -9.31
N PRO A 307 -16.47 20.47 -10.19
CA PRO A 307 -17.07 21.66 -10.80
C PRO A 307 -17.54 22.68 -9.75
N SER A 308 -17.65 23.95 -10.15
CA SER A 308 -18.24 24.98 -9.27
C SER A 308 -19.68 24.61 -8.89
N SER A 309 -20.11 24.99 -7.68
CA SER A 309 -21.46 24.68 -7.18
C SER A 309 -22.58 25.11 -8.13
N GLU A 310 -22.39 26.26 -8.80
CA GLU A 310 -23.33 26.85 -9.77
C GLU A 310 -23.15 26.35 -11.20
N HIS A 311 -22.29 25.36 -11.45
CA HIS A 311 -22.08 24.82 -12.80
C HIS A 311 -23.37 24.18 -13.30
N VAL A 312 -23.86 24.62 -14.47
CA VAL A 312 -25.12 24.14 -15.04
C VAL A 312 -24.88 22.88 -15.87
N LEU A 313 -25.61 21.82 -15.53
CA LEU A 313 -25.53 20.52 -16.18
C LEU A 313 -26.28 20.49 -17.51
N ARG A 314 -25.65 19.91 -18.52
CA ARG A 314 -26.18 19.75 -19.88
C ARG A 314 -26.42 18.28 -20.20
N ARG A 315 -27.35 18.03 -21.12
CA ARG A 315 -27.79 16.67 -21.49
C ARG A 315 -26.69 15.78 -22.10
N ASP A 316 -25.73 16.40 -22.78
CA ASP A 316 -24.56 15.75 -23.37
C ASP A 316 -23.46 15.44 -22.33
N ASN A 317 -23.58 15.94 -21.10
CA ASN A 317 -22.61 15.65 -20.06
C ASN A 317 -22.68 14.19 -19.62
N GLN A 318 -21.51 13.59 -19.44
CA GLN A 318 -21.34 12.38 -18.65
C GLN A 318 -20.79 12.75 -17.28
N VAL A 319 -21.15 11.98 -16.26
CA VAL A 319 -20.71 12.20 -14.88
C VAL A 319 -19.90 11.00 -14.44
N ILE A 320 -18.72 11.27 -13.90
CA ILE A 320 -17.93 10.28 -13.17
C ILE A 320 -18.29 10.33 -11.68
N GLN A 321 -18.70 9.20 -11.14
CA GLN A 321 -19.20 9.09 -9.76
C GLN A 321 -18.71 7.83 -9.08
N LEU A 322 -18.51 7.93 -7.77
CA LEU A 322 -18.19 6.80 -6.91
C LEU A 322 -19.50 6.12 -6.48
N GLN A 323 -19.68 4.87 -6.91
CA GLN A 323 -20.83 4.05 -6.60
C GLN A 323 -20.49 3.03 -5.53
N SER A 324 -21.35 2.88 -4.53
CA SER A 324 -21.25 1.77 -3.58
C SER A 324 -21.94 0.52 -4.15
N VAL A 325 -21.40 -0.66 -3.84
CA VAL A 325 -22.00 -1.95 -4.23
C VAL A 325 -23.44 -2.10 -3.69
N ALA A 326 -24.22 -2.99 -4.31
CA ALA A 326 -25.64 -3.18 -4.01
C ALA A 326 -25.98 -3.49 -2.54
N GLU A 327 -25.02 -4.03 -1.78
CA GLU A 327 -25.13 -4.37 -0.35
C GLU A 327 -24.97 -3.13 0.56
N ARG A 328 -24.38 -2.04 0.06
CA ARG A 328 -24.09 -0.78 0.78
C ARG A 328 -24.88 0.41 0.25
N LYS A 329 -26.19 0.22 0.07
CA LYS A 329 -27.09 1.27 -0.42
C LYS A 329 -27.11 2.44 0.58
N GLY A 330 -26.51 3.57 0.17
CA GLY A 330 -26.46 4.81 0.96
C GLY A 330 -25.04 5.31 1.28
N GLY A 331 -24.01 4.45 1.19
CA GLY A 331 -22.63 4.75 1.54
C GLY A 331 -22.12 3.96 2.76
N ASP A 332 -20.93 4.31 3.25
CA ASP A 332 -20.23 3.60 4.31
C ASP A 332 -20.68 4.05 5.71
N LEU A 333 -20.79 3.07 6.60
CA LEU A 333 -20.98 3.26 8.03
C LEU A 333 -19.66 2.88 8.72
N GLU A 334 -19.53 3.18 10.01
CA GLU A 334 -18.28 2.95 10.75
C GLU A 334 -17.83 1.47 10.79
N GLU A 335 -18.77 0.53 10.70
CA GLU A 335 -18.47 -0.91 10.58
C GLU A 335 -17.78 -1.28 9.26
N HIS A 336 -17.96 -0.47 8.21
CA HIS A 336 -17.31 -0.62 6.90
C HIS A 336 -15.95 0.07 6.84
N GLY A 337 -15.53 0.77 7.89
CA GLY A 337 -14.34 1.60 7.88
C GLY A 337 -13.05 0.81 7.73
N ILE A 338 -12.16 1.30 6.86
CA ILE A 338 -10.85 0.73 6.58
C ILE A 338 -9.83 1.36 7.53
N GLU A 339 -9.04 0.55 8.21
CA GLU A 339 -7.96 1.06 9.06
C GLU A 339 -6.89 1.77 8.22
N VAL A 340 -6.54 3.00 8.61
CA VAL A 340 -5.52 3.81 7.93
C VAL A 340 -4.20 3.73 8.68
N LEU A 341 -3.18 3.23 7.98
CA LEU A 341 -1.79 3.27 8.44
C LEU A 341 -1.13 4.62 8.14
N GLY A 342 -0.07 4.97 8.88
CA GLY A 342 0.72 6.19 8.66
C GLY A 342 -0.01 7.47 9.10
N MET A 343 -0.82 7.39 10.16
CA MET A 343 -1.46 8.54 10.80
C MET A 343 -0.62 9.10 11.97
N ASP A 344 0.62 8.63 12.11
CA ASP A 344 1.56 9.07 13.14
C ASP A 344 1.95 10.54 12.96
N ASP A 345 2.22 11.23 14.07
CA ASP A 345 2.51 12.66 14.02
C ASP A 345 3.88 12.93 13.38
N ILE A 346 3.87 13.79 12.35
CA ILE A 346 5.07 14.22 11.63
C ILE A 346 5.69 15.43 12.32
N ARG A 347 7.02 15.46 12.43
CA ARG A 347 7.79 16.58 12.99
C ARG A 347 7.54 17.90 12.25
N ILE A 348 7.55 18.99 13.01
CA ILE A 348 7.26 20.35 12.51
C ILE A 348 8.43 20.91 11.70
N GLU A 349 9.67 20.71 12.18
CA GLU A 349 10.89 21.24 11.55
C GLU A 349 11.81 20.10 11.10
N GLY A 350 12.56 20.32 10.02
CA GLY A 350 13.51 19.36 9.49
C GLY A 350 13.63 19.39 7.97
N HIS A 351 14.61 18.66 7.45
CA HIS A 351 14.81 18.49 6.01
C HIS A 351 14.07 17.25 5.48
N LEU A 352 13.90 17.15 4.16
CA LEU A 352 13.38 15.95 3.49
C LEU A 352 14.55 15.01 3.17
N LEU A 353 14.48 13.75 3.62
CA LEU A 353 15.49 12.75 3.31
C LEU A 353 15.01 11.84 2.18
N ILE A 354 15.82 11.70 1.12
CA ILE A 354 15.61 10.75 0.03
C ILE A 354 16.72 9.70 0.11
N ASN A 355 16.38 8.45 0.43
CA ASN A 355 17.33 7.33 0.49
C ASN A 355 17.03 6.35 -0.65
N SER A 356 17.91 6.29 -1.65
CA SER A 356 17.65 5.45 -2.83
C SER A 356 18.90 5.22 -3.68
N ASP A 357 19.02 4.01 -4.23
CA ASP A 357 19.94 3.68 -5.34
C ASP A 357 19.20 3.52 -6.68
N ASN A 358 17.97 4.02 -6.76
CA ASN A 358 17.14 3.99 -7.96
C ASN A 358 17.13 5.36 -8.65
N PRO A 359 17.84 5.55 -9.78
CA PRO A 359 17.94 6.86 -10.43
C PRO A 359 16.60 7.34 -11.00
N ILE A 360 15.71 6.42 -11.41
CA ILE A 360 14.38 6.77 -11.93
C ILE A 360 13.54 7.38 -10.82
N PHE A 361 13.60 6.79 -9.62
CA PHE A 361 12.89 7.28 -8.44
C PHE A 361 13.40 8.65 -8.00
N ILE A 362 14.72 8.81 -7.82
CA ILE A 362 15.32 10.08 -7.40
C ILE A 362 14.93 11.20 -8.36
N ARG A 363 15.10 10.98 -9.67
CA ARG A 363 14.72 11.95 -10.71
C ARG A 363 13.23 12.30 -10.66
N ARG A 364 12.37 11.29 -10.51
CA ARG A 364 10.91 11.48 -10.46
C ARG A 364 10.51 12.26 -9.20
N MET A 365 11.08 11.94 -8.05
CA MET A 365 10.78 12.62 -6.80
C MET A 365 11.25 14.07 -6.81
N LEU A 366 12.48 14.35 -7.25
CA LEU A 366 12.96 15.72 -7.40
C LEU A 366 12.08 16.53 -8.36
N ARG A 367 11.63 15.92 -9.48
CA ARG A 367 10.69 16.57 -10.39
C ARG A 367 9.34 16.86 -9.73
N GLU A 368 8.79 15.95 -8.96
CA GLU A 368 7.52 16.19 -8.26
C GLU A 368 7.66 17.23 -7.14
N LEU A 369 8.74 17.19 -6.36
CA LEU A 369 9.05 18.21 -5.36
C LEU A 369 9.22 19.60 -5.99
N SER A 370 9.81 19.69 -7.18
CA SER A 370 9.98 20.96 -7.91
C SER A 370 8.68 21.60 -8.39
N ARG A 371 7.57 20.85 -8.46
CA ARG A 371 6.26 21.36 -8.88
C ARG A 371 5.46 21.96 -7.73
N GLY A 372 5.73 21.53 -6.50
CA GLY A 372 5.10 22.05 -5.30
C GLY A 372 5.88 23.20 -4.68
N GLU A 373 5.26 23.87 -3.70
CA GLU A 373 5.86 24.96 -2.93
C GLU A 373 6.66 24.46 -1.71
N LEU A 374 7.28 23.28 -1.76
CA LEU A 374 8.12 22.82 -0.64
C LEU A 374 9.44 23.59 -0.69
N GLY A 375 9.55 24.63 0.14
CA GLY A 375 10.80 25.40 0.35
C GLY A 375 11.83 24.67 1.22
N ASP A 376 11.64 23.37 1.46
CA ASP A 376 12.49 22.60 2.36
C ASP A 376 13.84 22.26 1.74
N HIS A 377 14.83 22.17 2.61
CA HIS A 377 16.09 21.55 2.26
C HIS A 377 15.88 20.06 1.99
N ILE A 378 16.48 19.54 0.93
CA ILE A 378 16.41 18.13 0.53
C ILE A 378 17.80 17.51 0.68
N VAL A 379 17.89 16.36 1.34
CA VAL A 379 19.11 15.56 1.41
C VAL A 379 18.88 14.27 0.63
N VAL A 380 19.72 14.00 -0.36
CA VAL A 380 19.71 12.76 -1.14
C VAL A 380 20.87 11.90 -0.69
N LEU A 381 20.58 10.78 -0.03
CA LEU A 381 21.52 9.73 0.33
C LEU A 381 21.47 8.61 -0.71
N THR A 382 22.56 8.42 -1.43
CA THR A 382 22.67 7.43 -2.51
C THR A 382 24.09 6.91 -2.66
N SER A 383 24.26 5.66 -3.07
CA SER A 383 25.55 5.11 -3.49
C SER A 383 25.97 5.61 -4.88
N LEU A 384 25.01 6.15 -5.65
CA LEU A 384 25.22 6.58 -7.04
C LEU A 384 26.01 7.89 -7.11
N VAL A 385 26.84 8.01 -8.15
CA VAL A 385 27.47 9.31 -8.47
C VAL A 385 26.38 10.24 -9.02
N GLN A 386 26.32 11.46 -8.49
CA GLN A 386 25.42 12.48 -8.99
C GLN A 386 25.63 12.67 -10.51
N SER A 387 24.57 12.35 -11.26
CA SER A 387 24.55 12.47 -12.73
C SER A 387 23.30 13.17 -13.25
N GLU A 388 22.43 13.59 -12.34
CA GLU A 388 21.12 14.19 -12.64
C GLU A 388 21.17 15.72 -12.56
N GLU A 389 20.50 16.39 -13.49
CA GLU A 389 20.27 17.83 -13.41
C GLU A 389 19.27 18.13 -12.28
N ILE A 390 19.69 18.96 -11.33
CA ILE A 390 18.83 19.41 -10.22
C ILE A 390 17.95 20.55 -10.75
N PRO A 391 16.63 20.51 -10.54
CA PRO A 391 15.76 21.64 -10.82
C PRO A 391 16.22 22.91 -10.09
N GLU A 392 16.31 24.06 -10.79
CA GLU A 392 16.90 25.30 -10.24
C GLU A 392 16.18 25.83 -8.98
N ASN A 393 14.94 25.44 -8.75
CA ASN A 393 14.12 25.87 -7.62
C ASN A 393 14.27 25.00 -6.36
N LEU A 394 15.11 23.97 -6.37
CA LEU A 394 15.31 23.06 -5.24
C LEU A 394 16.67 23.26 -4.57
N SER A 395 16.69 23.26 -3.24
CA SER A 395 17.92 23.19 -2.44
C SER A 395 18.22 21.72 -2.11
N VAL A 396 19.15 21.10 -2.84
CA VAL A 396 19.47 19.67 -2.70
C VAL A 396 20.93 19.48 -2.27
N GLU A 397 21.13 18.81 -1.13
CA GLU A 397 22.42 18.28 -0.68
C GLU A 397 22.55 16.80 -1.10
N TRP A 398 23.67 16.45 -1.73
CA TRP A 398 23.95 15.08 -2.16
C TRP A 398 24.98 14.44 -1.24
N ILE A 399 24.64 13.27 -0.71
CA ILE A 399 25.53 12.47 0.13
C ILE A 399 25.75 11.14 -0.59
N GLN A 400 26.98 10.97 -1.06
CA GLN A 400 27.40 9.75 -1.73
C GLN A 400 27.99 8.76 -0.72
N ASP A 401 27.14 7.90 -0.17
CA ASP A 401 27.51 6.87 0.81
C ASP A 401 26.54 5.68 0.69
N PRO A 402 26.87 4.49 1.24
CA PRO A 402 25.96 3.36 1.26
C PRO A 402 24.61 3.70 1.91
N THR A 403 23.52 3.31 1.28
CA THR A 403 22.16 3.69 1.70
C THR A 403 21.58 2.87 2.85
N ASN A 404 22.39 2.02 3.48
CA ASN A 404 21.98 1.01 4.46
C ASN A 404 22.93 0.91 5.66
N THR A 405 23.54 2.03 6.05
CA THR A 405 24.43 2.09 7.22
C THR A 405 24.07 3.26 8.12
N GLU A 406 24.16 3.06 9.43
CA GLU A 406 23.94 4.11 10.44
C GLU A 406 24.87 5.32 10.21
N GLU A 407 26.14 5.08 9.88
CA GLU A 407 27.09 6.17 9.61
C GLU A 407 26.63 7.09 8.46
N ALA A 408 26.03 6.52 7.42
CA ALA A 408 25.50 7.29 6.30
C ALA A 408 24.27 8.10 6.72
N PHE A 409 23.37 7.53 7.51
CA PHE A 409 22.20 8.24 8.06
C PHE A 409 22.63 9.36 9.02
N ARG A 410 23.68 9.15 9.81
CA ARG A 410 24.26 10.18 10.68
C ARG A 410 24.85 11.35 9.89
N LYS A 411 25.59 11.06 8.82
CA LYS A 411 26.09 12.10 7.88
C LYS A 411 24.94 12.86 7.22
N ALA A 412 23.86 12.16 6.87
CA ALA A 412 22.63 12.74 6.36
C ALA A 412 21.81 13.49 7.42
N ARG A 413 22.21 13.45 8.69
CA ARG A 413 21.50 14.07 9.81
C ARG A 413 20.06 13.56 9.89
N ALA A 414 19.84 12.27 9.65
CA ALA A 414 18.50 11.67 9.59
C ALA A 414 17.64 11.97 10.83
N SER A 415 18.26 12.08 12.01
CA SER A 415 17.60 12.48 13.26
C SER A 415 17.04 13.91 13.27
N LEU A 416 17.34 14.74 12.27
CA LEU A 416 16.78 16.07 12.04
C LEU A 416 15.88 16.12 10.81
N ALA A 417 15.68 14.99 10.12
CA ALA A 417 14.76 14.92 9.01
C ALA A 417 13.33 14.82 9.55
N LYS A 418 12.38 15.38 8.78
CA LYS A 418 10.96 15.31 9.12
C LYS A 418 10.26 14.10 8.49
N VAL A 419 10.77 13.66 7.33
CA VAL A 419 10.30 12.49 6.60
C VAL A 419 11.44 11.89 5.81
N ALA A 420 11.48 10.57 5.74
CA ALA A 420 12.36 9.83 4.84
C ALA A 420 11.56 9.09 3.77
N PHE A 421 11.97 9.26 2.52
CA PHE A 421 11.44 8.51 1.39
C PHE A 421 12.46 7.45 0.96
N VAL A 422 12.07 6.18 1.01
CA VAL A 422 12.93 5.04 0.73
C VAL A 422 12.38 4.23 -0.44
N ASP A 423 13.14 4.11 -1.53
CA ASP A 423 12.85 3.17 -2.63
C ASP A 423 14.15 2.61 -3.19
N HIS A 424 14.27 1.29 -3.20
CA HIS A 424 15.38 0.57 -3.85
C HIS A 424 14.82 -0.47 -4.80
N LEU A 425 15.56 -0.87 -5.83
CA LEU A 425 15.08 -1.86 -6.81
C LEU A 425 14.82 -3.26 -6.21
N GLN A 426 15.43 -3.56 -5.07
CA GLN A 426 15.29 -4.81 -4.33
C GLN A 426 14.73 -4.55 -2.94
N ASP A 427 13.71 -5.31 -2.55
CA ASP A 427 13.02 -5.11 -1.27
C ASP A 427 13.91 -5.39 -0.06
N GLY A 428 14.89 -6.30 -0.19
CA GLY A 428 15.91 -6.52 0.84
C GLY A 428 16.78 -5.29 1.11
N GLN A 429 17.04 -4.45 0.10
CA GLN A 429 17.76 -3.18 0.29
C GLN A 429 16.87 -2.14 0.96
N THR A 430 15.60 -2.03 0.55
CA THR A 430 14.61 -1.19 1.23
C THR A 430 14.51 -1.55 2.71
N PHE A 431 14.38 -2.84 3.02
CA PHE A 431 14.28 -3.32 4.40
C PHE A 431 15.49 -2.94 5.24
N MET A 432 16.70 -3.17 4.72
CA MET A 432 17.93 -2.81 5.45
C MET A 432 18.09 -1.30 5.62
N ALA A 433 17.72 -0.51 4.61
CA ALA A 433 17.75 0.95 4.70
C ALA A 433 16.79 1.47 5.78
N VAL A 434 15.55 0.95 5.80
CA VAL A 434 14.57 1.29 6.83
C VAL A 434 15.07 0.86 8.21
N LEU A 435 15.54 -0.38 8.37
CA LEU A 435 16.04 -0.86 9.67
C LEU A 435 17.15 0.03 10.25
N CYS A 436 18.16 0.37 9.44
CA CYS A 436 19.25 1.23 9.90
C CYS A 436 18.81 2.69 10.11
N LEU A 437 17.82 3.17 9.36
CA LEU A 437 17.23 4.48 9.58
C LEU A 437 16.52 4.53 10.93
N GLU A 438 15.60 3.59 11.17
CA GLU A 438 14.83 3.50 12.41
C GLU A 438 15.74 3.38 13.64
N GLN A 439 16.84 2.63 13.53
CA GLN A 439 17.86 2.52 14.58
C GLN A 439 18.61 3.83 14.85
N GLU A 440 18.99 4.60 13.82
CA GLU A 440 19.71 5.87 14.00
C GLU A 440 18.78 7.00 14.47
N THR A 441 17.49 6.92 14.18
CA THR A 441 16.49 7.94 14.55
C THR A 441 15.63 7.56 15.74
N ASP A 442 15.82 6.38 16.32
CA ASP A 442 14.96 5.78 17.35
C ASP A 442 13.44 5.86 17.02
N GLY A 443 13.10 5.55 15.77
CA GLY A 443 11.70 5.61 15.31
C GLY A 443 11.01 6.98 15.39
N GLU A 444 11.76 8.08 15.54
CA GLU A 444 11.18 9.41 15.61
C GLU A 444 10.88 10.04 14.24
N ILE A 445 11.46 9.49 13.17
CA ILE A 445 11.27 9.98 11.80
C ILE A 445 10.07 9.30 11.15
N PHE A 446 9.27 10.06 10.40
CA PHE A 446 8.21 9.47 9.60
C PHE A 446 8.80 8.83 8.34
N THR A 447 8.79 7.50 8.25
CA THR A 447 9.39 6.73 7.16
C THR A 447 8.35 6.25 6.16
N ILE A 448 8.55 6.64 4.90
CA ILE A 448 7.73 6.22 3.76
C ILE A 448 8.56 5.34 2.82
N ALA A 449 8.21 4.07 2.72
CA ALA A 449 8.96 3.09 1.94
C ALA A 449 8.14 2.42 0.83
N THR A 450 8.82 1.87 -0.17
CA THR A 450 8.19 1.05 -1.23
C THR A 450 8.72 -0.37 -1.29
N PHE A 451 7.86 -1.28 -1.76
CA PHE A 451 8.19 -2.69 -1.95
C PHE A 451 7.57 -3.24 -3.24
N ARG A 452 8.08 -4.38 -3.73
CA ARG A 452 7.69 -5.03 -4.99
C ARG A 452 7.04 -6.40 -4.78
N ASP A 453 7.58 -7.18 -3.86
CA ASP A 453 7.15 -8.54 -3.57
C ASP A 453 5.84 -8.57 -2.77
N ASP A 454 5.03 -9.60 -3.01
CA ASP A 454 3.77 -9.77 -2.30
C ASP A 454 4.02 -10.07 -0.80
N ASN A 455 3.24 -9.43 0.08
CA ASN A 455 3.30 -9.58 1.55
C ASN A 455 4.60 -9.06 2.21
N PHE A 456 5.36 -8.18 1.54
CA PHE A 456 6.56 -7.58 2.12
C PHE A 456 6.27 -6.40 3.08
N ASP A 457 5.07 -5.83 2.98
CA ASP A 457 4.54 -4.79 3.87
C ASP A 457 4.69 -5.14 5.36
N GLN A 458 4.33 -6.37 5.75
CA GLN A 458 4.44 -6.82 7.15
C GLN A 458 5.86 -6.74 7.70
N HIS A 459 6.88 -6.93 6.85
CA HIS A 459 8.27 -6.84 7.26
C HIS A 459 8.70 -5.40 7.49
N LEU A 460 8.29 -4.48 6.62
CA LEU A 460 8.61 -3.06 6.76
C LEU A 460 7.91 -2.43 7.97
N LEU A 461 6.62 -2.73 8.16
CA LEU A 461 5.85 -2.24 9.31
C LEU A 461 6.43 -2.74 10.64
N LYS A 462 6.89 -4.00 10.70
CA LYS A 462 7.52 -4.57 11.91
C LYS A 462 8.83 -3.91 12.31
N VAL A 463 9.54 -3.32 11.35
CA VAL A 463 10.84 -2.67 11.60
C VAL A 463 10.68 -1.21 12.02
N GLY A 464 9.50 -0.62 11.83
CA GLY A 464 9.22 0.77 12.22
C GLY A 464 8.75 1.66 11.08
N CYS A 465 8.65 1.16 9.84
CA CYS A 465 8.16 1.97 8.74
C CYS A 465 6.70 2.42 8.98
N ASP A 466 6.44 3.73 9.04
CA ASP A 466 5.09 4.26 9.29
C ASP A 466 4.14 4.02 8.10
N PHE A 467 4.65 4.14 6.88
CA PHE A 467 3.84 4.00 5.69
C PHE A 467 4.58 3.30 4.55
N CYS A 468 4.01 2.21 4.03
CA CYS A 468 4.58 1.50 2.89
C CYS A 468 3.62 1.38 1.71
N LEU A 469 4.17 1.45 0.49
CA LEU A 469 3.43 1.32 -0.76
C LEU A 469 4.01 0.22 -1.63
N LYS A 470 3.11 -0.57 -2.23
CA LYS A 470 3.51 -1.52 -3.25
C LYS A 470 3.68 -0.82 -4.60
N PHE A 471 4.82 -1.03 -5.25
CA PHE A 471 5.28 -0.32 -6.44
C PHE A 471 4.26 -0.30 -7.61
N ASP A 472 3.57 -1.41 -7.86
CA ASP A 472 2.66 -1.57 -9.00
C ASP A 472 1.17 -1.69 -8.62
N ASP A 473 0.82 -1.38 -7.37
CA ASP A 473 -0.52 -1.65 -6.81
C ASP A 473 -1.66 -1.03 -7.60
N LEU A 474 -1.47 0.22 -8.06
CA LEU A 474 -2.52 0.98 -8.74
C LEU A 474 -2.55 0.75 -10.26
N ILE A 475 -1.48 0.26 -10.87
CA ILE A 475 -1.37 0.24 -12.33
C ILE A 475 -2.41 -0.70 -12.93
N VAL A 476 -2.42 -1.95 -12.48
CA VAL A 476 -3.33 -2.97 -13.03
C VAL A 476 -4.80 -2.62 -12.81
N PRO A 477 -5.25 -2.19 -11.61
CA PRO A 477 -6.62 -1.72 -11.44
C PRO A 477 -6.99 -0.51 -12.32
N ILE A 478 -6.11 0.51 -12.44
CA ILE A 478 -6.40 1.67 -13.30
C ILE A 478 -6.51 1.24 -14.76
N LEU A 479 -5.61 0.39 -15.28
CA LEU A 479 -5.70 -0.12 -16.64
C LEU A 479 -7.02 -0.89 -16.84
N ALA A 480 -7.35 -1.80 -15.92
CA ALA A 480 -8.55 -2.62 -16.01
C ALA A 480 -9.85 -1.78 -16.00
N GLN A 481 -9.90 -0.76 -15.16
CA GLN A 481 -11.04 0.13 -15.11
C GLN A 481 -11.11 1.10 -16.30
N SER A 482 -9.96 1.61 -16.78
CA SER A 482 -9.90 2.54 -17.91
C SER A 482 -10.37 1.91 -19.22
N ALA A 483 -10.26 0.58 -19.35
CA ALA A 483 -10.83 -0.17 -20.47
C ALA A 483 -12.35 0.06 -20.65
N ASN A 484 -13.07 0.31 -19.55
CA ASN A 484 -14.53 0.45 -19.54
C ASN A 484 -15.00 1.87 -19.19
N ASN A 485 -14.14 2.70 -18.59
CA ASN A 485 -14.49 4.02 -18.08
C ASN A 485 -13.59 5.09 -18.67
N SER A 486 -14.09 5.79 -19.70
CA SER A 486 -13.43 6.95 -20.28
C SER A 486 -13.20 8.03 -19.24
N GLY A 487 -11.96 8.55 -19.16
CA GLY A 487 -11.59 9.64 -18.26
C GLY A 487 -11.09 9.21 -16.88
N LEU A 488 -11.18 7.94 -16.49
CA LEU A 488 -10.70 7.48 -15.18
C LEU A 488 -9.20 7.70 -14.98
N GLY A 489 -8.38 7.28 -15.95
CA GLY A 489 -6.93 7.49 -15.89
C GLY A 489 -6.57 8.97 -15.70
N ASN A 490 -7.32 9.85 -16.36
CA ASN A 490 -7.16 11.31 -16.21
C ASN A 490 -7.62 11.80 -14.83
N LEU A 491 -8.73 11.29 -14.30
CA LEU A 491 -9.20 11.59 -12.93
C LEU A 491 -8.12 11.24 -11.90
N VAL A 492 -7.64 10.00 -11.90
CA VAL A 492 -6.64 9.53 -10.91
C VAL A 492 -5.33 10.29 -11.07
N SER A 493 -4.85 10.48 -12.30
CA SER A 493 -3.62 11.24 -12.55
C SER A 493 -3.72 12.71 -12.13
N GLN A 494 -4.90 13.34 -12.25
CA GLN A 494 -5.10 14.72 -11.80
C GLN A 494 -5.24 14.81 -10.28
N LEU A 495 -5.93 13.87 -9.64
CA LEU A 495 -6.04 13.83 -8.17
C LEU A 495 -4.70 13.63 -7.47
N LEU A 496 -3.79 12.88 -8.11
CA LEU A 496 -2.41 12.66 -7.68
C LEU A 496 -1.45 13.77 -8.14
N SER A 497 -1.89 14.73 -8.95
CA SER A 497 -1.01 15.76 -9.49
C SER A 497 -0.63 16.78 -8.41
N SER A 498 0.66 17.12 -8.37
CA SER A 498 1.22 18.20 -7.54
C SER A 498 1.17 19.58 -8.24
N ASP A 499 0.37 19.74 -9.30
CA ASP A 499 0.25 20.99 -10.06
C ASP A 499 -0.78 21.93 -9.41
N LEU A 500 -0.33 23.14 -9.06
CA LEU A 500 -1.12 24.20 -8.41
C LEU A 500 -2.41 24.58 -9.14
N SER A 501 -2.48 24.35 -10.46
CA SER A 501 -3.65 24.65 -11.29
C SER A 501 -4.71 23.56 -11.28
N THR A 502 -4.36 22.36 -10.82
CA THR A 502 -5.20 21.17 -10.82
C THR A 502 -6.00 21.00 -9.53
N GLN A 503 -7.01 20.15 -9.58
CA GLN A 503 -7.78 19.74 -8.41
C GLN A 503 -7.08 18.55 -7.78
N SER A 504 -6.65 18.68 -6.54
CA SER A 504 -5.90 17.66 -5.81
C SER A 504 -6.67 17.20 -4.59
N LEU A 505 -6.30 16.03 -4.05
CA LEU A 505 -6.92 15.45 -2.87
C LEU A 505 -6.19 15.90 -1.60
N PHE A 506 -6.95 16.47 -0.66
CA PHE A 506 -6.45 16.94 0.63
C PHE A 506 -7.11 16.19 1.77
N VAL A 507 -6.35 15.98 2.84
CA VAL A 507 -6.87 15.48 4.11
C VAL A 507 -6.54 16.51 5.19
N ARG A 508 -7.56 17.01 5.88
CA ARG A 508 -7.39 17.98 6.98
C ARG A 508 -8.30 17.66 8.15
N ARG A 509 -7.75 17.83 9.35
CA ARG A 509 -8.49 17.69 10.60
C ARG A 509 -9.41 18.90 10.77
N LEU A 510 -10.69 18.63 11.06
CA LEU A 510 -11.67 19.68 11.34
C LEU A 510 -11.37 20.36 12.68
N SER A 511 -11.48 21.69 12.69
CA SER A 511 -11.30 22.50 13.90
C SER A 511 -12.22 22.05 15.04
N TYR A 512 -11.77 22.27 16.26
CA TYR A 512 -12.56 22.08 17.47
C TYR A 512 -13.83 22.96 17.52
N ASP A 513 -13.86 24.06 16.76
CA ASP A 513 -15.03 24.93 16.63
C ASP A 513 -16.11 24.33 15.70
N TRP A 514 -15.85 23.19 15.06
CA TRP A 514 -16.80 22.54 14.16
C TRP A 514 -18.02 21.98 14.90
N THR A 515 -19.20 22.50 14.55
CA THR A 515 -20.47 21.96 15.03
C THR A 515 -20.82 20.66 14.30
N THR A 516 -21.06 19.58 15.04
CA THR A 516 -21.46 18.28 14.48
C THR A 516 -22.62 18.43 13.47
N ALA A 517 -22.43 17.84 12.30
CA ALA A 517 -23.41 17.86 11.20
C ALA A 517 -23.44 16.52 10.48
N ASN A 518 -24.52 16.26 9.75
CA ASN A 518 -24.59 15.08 8.89
C ASN A 518 -23.65 15.24 7.69
N TRP A 519 -23.22 14.13 7.09
CA TRP A 519 -22.32 14.11 5.94
C TRP A 519 -22.86 14.91 4.75
N GLU A 520 -24.15 14.76 4.43
CA GLU A 520 -24.82 15.53 3.38
C GLU A 520 -24.74 17.04 3.64
N GLU A 521 -25.06 17.48 4.85
CA GLU A 521 -25.01 18.89 5.23
C GLU A 521 -23.58 19.43 5.22
N THR A 522 -22.62 18.60 5.63
CA THR A 522 -21.19 18.90 5.60
C THR A 522 -20.71 19.14 4.17
N ILE A 523 -21.06 18.25 3.22
CA ILE A 523 -20.77 18.43 1.80
C ILE A 523 -21.33 19.77 1.31
N LEU A 524 -22.62 20.04 1.57
CA LEU A 524 -23.28 21.25 1.07
C LEU A 524 -22.68 22.53 1.65
N LYS A 525 -22.44 22.56 2.97
CA LYS A 525 -21.86 23.72 3.66
C LYS A 525 -20.48 24.03 3.12
N ILE A 526 -19.60 23.02 3.12
CA ILE A 526 -18.19 23.19 2.72
C ILE A 526 -18.09 23.53 1.22
N LYS A 527 -18.87 22.86 0.38
CA LYS A 527 -18.86 23.11 -1.06
C LYS A 527 -19.40 24.49 -1.44
N LYS A 528 -20.37 25.02 -0.69
CA LYS A 528 -20.93 26.35 -0.94
C LYS A 528 -20.03 27.47 -0.41
N GLU A 529 -19.44 27.29 0.77
CA GLU A 529 -18.67 28.32 1.46
C GLU A 529 -17.21 28.38 0.98
N TYR A 530 -16.58 27.22 0.76
CA TYR A 530 -15.15 27.12 0.43
C TYR A 530 -14.89 26.57 -0.98
N GLY A 531 -15.89 25.97 -1.63
CA GLY A 531 -15.73 25.37 -2.95
C GLY A 531 -15.08 23.99 -2.95
N TYR A 532 -14.71 23.46 -1.79
CA TYR A 532 -14.14 22.12 -1.63
C TYR A 532 -15.22 21.05 -1.76
N LEU A 533 -14.87 19.88 -2.30
CA LEU A 533 -15.78 18.75 -2.40
C LEU A 533 -15.36 17.65 -1.42
N PRO A 534 -16.03 17.52 -0.27
CA PRO A 534 -15.77 16.42 0.65
C PRO A 534 -16.13 15.08 0.01
N VAL A 535 -15.22 14.12 0.06
CA VAL A 535 -15.36 12.80 -0.58
C VAL A 535 -15.19 11.64 0.38
N GLY A 536 -14.48 11.82 1.51
CA GLY A 536 -14.24 10.78 2.49
C GLY A 536 -14.05 11.33 3.90
N LEU A 537 -14.11 10.45 4.90
CA LEU A 537 -14.01 10.80 6.32
C LEU A 537 -13.09 9.82 7.05
N ILE A 538 -12.15 10.33 7.85
CA ILE A 538 -11.34 9.52 8.76
C ILE A 538 -11.74 9.88 10.19
N ARG A 539 -12.10 8.86 10.96
CA ARG A 539 -12.54 9.01 12.35
C ARG A 539 -11.35 9.19 13.28
N ARG A 540 -11.38 10.20 14.14
CA ARG A 540 -10.27 10.54 15.04
C ARG A 540 -9.88 9.40 15.99
N GLY A 541 -10.86 8.74 16.61
CA GLY A 541 -10.60 7.74 17.65
C GLY A 541 -10.22 6.36 17.12
N THR A 542 -10.68 6.01 15.92
CA THR A 542 -10.49 4.66 15.35
C THR A 542 -9.54 4.64 14.15
N ASN A 543 -9.12 5.80 13.64
CA ASN A 543 -8.41 5.96 12.37
C ASN A 543 -9.07 5.22 11.20
N LYS A 544 -10.37 4.94 11.30
CA LYS A 544 -11.14 4.27 10.26
C LYS A 544 -11.54 5.26 9.18
N LEU A 545 -11.15 4.93 7.95
CA LEU A 545 -11.52 5.61 6.73
C LEU A 545 -12.85 5.10 6.19
N LEU A 546 -13.76 6.02 5.98
CA LEU A 546 -14.97 5.86 5.19
C LEU A 546 -14.73 6.46 3.80
N VAL A 547 -14.64 5.60 2.79
CA VAL A 547 -14.29 5.99 1.42
C VAL A 547 -15.43 6.77 0.76
N ASN A 548 -16.67 6.35 0.99
CA ASN A 548 -17.89 7.04 0.57
C ASN A 548 -18.90 7.11 1.72
N PRO A 549 -18.74 8.02 2.71
CA PRO A 549 -19.55 8.02 3.93
C PRO A 549 -21.05 8.07 3.66
N HIS A 550 -21.84 7.38 4.48
CA HIS A 550 -23.30 7.39 4.37
C HIS A 550 -23.85 8.82 4.52
N PHE A 551 -24.91 9.19 3.79
CA PHE A 551 -25.42 10.57 3.78
C PHE A 551 -25.81 11.10 5.18
N GLY A 552 -26.25 10.20 6.07
CA GLY A 552 -26.60 10.49 7.47
C GLY A 552 -25.45 10.27 8.47
N GLN A 553 -24.24 9.96 8.03
CA GLN A 553 -23.08 9.79 8.91
C GLN A 553 -22.78 11.11 9.62
N LEU A 554 -22.58 11.08 10.93
CA LEU A 554 -22.24 12.28 11.71
C LEU A 554 -20.75 12.60 11.59
N VAL A 555 -20.45 13.87 11.28
CA VAL A 555 -19.11 14.43 11.23
C VAL A 555 -18.89 15.26 12.48
N ASN A 556 -17.91 14.88 13.28
CA ASN A 556 -17.60 15.52 14.55
C ASN A 556 -16.36 16.42 14.44
N SER A 557 -16.19 17.33 15.39
CA SER A 557 -14.93 18.08 15.56
C SER A 557 -13.75 17.13 15.74
N GLY A 558 -12.61 17.44 15.13
CA GLY A 558 -11.41 16.60 15.17
C GLY A 558 -11.40 15.39 14.24
N ASP A 559 -12.51 15.06 13.57
CA ASP A 559 -12.47 14.12 12.44
C ASP A 559 -11.63 14.71 11.30
N SER A 560 -10.98 13.86 10.50
CA SER A 560 -10.26 14.32 9.32
C SER A 560 -11.11 14.18 8.06
N LEU A 561 -11.30 15.29 7.37
CA LEU A 561 -12.07 15.37 6.16
C LEU A 561 -11.15 15.14 4.96
N ILE A 562 -11.54 14.22 4.07
CA ILE A 562 -10.92 14.05 2.77
C ILE A 562 -11.75 14.83 1.75
N PHE A 563 -11.13 15.75 1.03
CA PHE A 563 -11.81 16.59 0.06
C PHE A 563 -10.96 16.90 -1.17
N ILE A 564 -11.63 17.21 -2.28
CA ILE A 564 -11.00 17.65 -3.51
C ILE A 564 -11.11 19.17 -3.59
N ALA A 565 -9.98 19.84 -3.83
CA ALA A 565 -9.89 21.29 -3.97
C ALA A 565 -8.73 21.70 -4.88
N LYS A 566 -8.71 22.97 -5.29
CA LYS A 566 -7.52 23.57 -5.90
C LYS A 566 -6.55 23.98 -4.79
N GLU A 567 -5.26 23.74 -5.00
CA GLU A 567 -4.21 24.09 -4.01
C GLU A 567 -4.21 25.60 -3.70
N SER A 568 -4.33 26.44 -4.73
CA SER A 568 -4.46 27.91 -4.58
C SER A 568 -5.72 28.39 -3.83
N ALA A 569 -6.70 27.52 -3.63
CA ALA A 569 -7.98 27.85 -3.00
C ALA A 569 -8.06 27.46 -1.52
N LEU A 570 -6.98 26.93 -0.91
CA LEU A 570 -6.88 26.62 0.52
C LEU A 570 -6.96 27.91 1.38
N ARG A 571 -8.15 28.50 1.44
CA ARG A 571 -8.52 29.68 2.23
C ARG A 571 -9.48 29.19 3.31
N GLY A 572 -8.98 28.98 4.53
CA GLY A 572 -9.83 28.45 5.60
C GLY A 572 -9.11 28.23 6.92
N GLN A 573 -8.35 29.22 7.40
CA GLN A 573 -7.59 29.14 8.66
C GLN A 573 -8.47 28.82 9.90
N HIS A 574 -9.79 28.96 9.80
CA HIS A 574 -10.75 28.66 10.88
C HIS A 574 -11.50 27.32 10.72
N LEU A 575 -11.54 26.73 9.52
CA LEU A 575 -12.30 25.48 9.28
C LEU A 575 -11.52 24.24 9.71
N PHE A 576 -10.21 24.26 9.51
CA PHE A 576 -9.31 23.15 9.78
C PHE A 576 -8.27 23.54 10.85
N ASP A 577 -7.80 22.55 11.60
CA ASP A 577 -6.61 22.69 12.41
C ASP A 577 -5.42 23.01 11.49
N LEU A 578 -4.61 24.01 11.85
CA LEU A 578 -3.49 24.44 11.02
C LEU A 578 -2.41 23.36 11.00
N ASN A 579 -2.25 22.68 9.87
CA ASN A 579 -1.11 21.79 9.63
C ASN A 579 0.05 22.56 8.98
N HIS A 580 1.29 22.17 9.27
CA HIS A 580 2.51 22.83 8.78
C HIS A 580 2.56 22.94 7.23
N ALA A 581 2.00 21.97 6.49
CA ALA A 581 1.90 22.03 5.04
C ALA A 581 1.13 23.28 4.53
N ASP A 582 0.16 23.79 5.30
CA ASP A 582 -0.62 24.98 4.94
C ASP A 582 0.10 26.29 5.31
N GLN A 583 1.10 26.25 6.20
CA GLN A 583 1.89 27.43 6.54
C GLN A 583 2.99 27.73 5.52
N VAL A 584 3.58 26.71 4.90
CA VAL A 584 4.60 26.90 3.85
C VAL A 584 3.98 27.59 2.62
N VAL A 585 2.76 27.23 2.24
CA VAL A 585 2.00 27.85 1.14
C VAL A 585 1.63 29.31 1.46
N ALA A 586 1.32 29.62 2.72
CA ALA A 586 1.00 30.97 3.15
C ALA A 586 2.23 31.92 3.25
N GLN A 587 3.46 31.39 3.21
CA GLN A 587 4.71 32.14 3.41
C GLN A 587 5.52 32.38 2.13
N SER A 588 4.91 32.27 0.95
CA SER A 588 5.54 32.68 -0.32
C SER A 588 5.94 34.18 -0.29
N PRO A 589 7.15 34.57 -0.75
CA PRO A 589 7.77 35.88 -0.45
C PRO A 589 7.12 37.11 -1.12
N LEU A 590 5.96 36.98 -1.77
CA LEU A 590 5.27 38.08 -2.45
C LEU A 590 4.25 38.84 -1.59
N THR A 591 4.09 38.50 -0.31
CA THR A 591 3.28 39.27 0.66
C THR A 591 4.04 39.56 1.95
N LYS A 592 5.24 40.13 1.85
CA LYS A 592 5.77 41.00 2.92
C LYS A 592 5.42 42.46 2.61
N THR A 593 4.14 42.79 2.65
CA THR A 593 3.74 44.10 3.17
C THR A 593 3.72 43.96 4.68
N SER A 594 4.74 44.52 5.33
CA SER A 594 4.76 44.74 6.76
C SER A 594 3.62 45.70 7.14
N GLU A 595 2.43 45.16 7.34
CA GLU A 595 1.45 45.78 8.22
C GLU A 595 1.67 45.15 9.60
N LYS A 596 2.57 45.78 10.38
CA LYS A 596 2.44 45.73 11.84
C LYS A 596 1.16 46.50 12.16
N THR A 597 0.02 45.84 12.13
CA THR A 597 -1.22 46.35 12.69
C THR A 597 -1.04 46.41 14.21
N GLU A 598 -1.44 47.52 14.81
CA GLU A 598 -1.31 47.86 16.23
C GLU A 598 -2.23 47.00 17.13
N THR A 599 -2.16 45.67 17.07
CA THR A 599 -3.00 44.74 17.89
C THR A 599 -2.24 44.02 19.00
N GLY A 600 -0.91 44.20 19.13
CA GLY A 600 -0.07 43.49 20.09
C GLY A 600 -0.29 43.83 21.58
N ASN A 601 -1.25 44.67 21.93
CA ASN A 601 -1.58 44.96 23.34
C ASN A 601 -2.73 44.08 23.87
N ASP A 602 -3.66 43.64 23.02
CA ASP A 602 -4.89 42.98 23.50
C ASP A 602 -4.70 41.47 23.75
N GLU A 603 -3.90 40.78 22.94
CA GLU A 603 -3.61 39.34 23.12
C GLU A 603 -2.73 39.07 24.35
N ASP A 604 -1.70 39.89 24.55
CA ASP A 604 -0.78 39.81 25.68
C ASP A 604 -1.49 40.19 26.99
N ASP A 605 -2.36 41.21 26.98
CA ASP A 605 -3.13 41.60 28.15
C ASP A 605 -4.13 40.50 28.56
N LEU A 606 -4.82 39.87 27.59
CA LEU A 606 -5.70 38.72 27.86
C LEU A 606 -4.92 37.52 28.43
N THR A 607 -3.75 37.23 27.87
CA THR A 607 -2.86 36.15 28.34
C THR A 607 -2.41 36.43 29.78
N GLN A 608 -1.95 37.64 30.07
CA GLN A 608 -1.50 38.04 31.40
C GLN A 608 -2.65 38.08 32.43
N GLN A 609 -3.85 38.50 32.02
CA GLN A 609 -5.05 38.43 32.87
C GLN A 609 -5.39 36.99 33.24
N ALA A 610 -5.34 36.07 32.28
CA ALA A 610 -5.59 34.66 32.52
C ALA A 610 -4.54 34.04 33.45
N LEU A 611 -3.26 34.32 33.21
CA LEU A 611 -2.14 33.87 34.05
C LEU A 611 -2.26 34.40 35.49
N LYS A 612 -2.69 35.65 35.66
CA LYS A 612 -2.94 36.24 36.98
C LYS A 612 -4.07 35.52 37.71
N LEU A 613 -5.15 35.16 37.01
CA LEU A 613 -6.24 34.37 37.58
C LEU A 613 -5.75 32.98 38.03
N LEU A 614 -4.97 32.29 37.21
CA LEU A 614 -4.38 30.99 37.55
C LEU A 614 -3.47 31.07 38.79
N ARG A 615 -2.62 32.11 38.87
CA ARG A 615 -1.71 32.33 40.02
C ARG A 615 -2.44 32.66 41.33
N GLN A 616 -3.61 33.30 41.26
CA GLN A 616 -4.40 33.67 42.44
C GLN A 616 -5.31 32.53 42.94
N GLY A 617 -5.23 31.34 42.34
CA GLY A 617 -6.16 30.24 42.63
C GLY A 617 -7.58 30.52 42.14
N GLY A 618 -7.73 31.39 41.15
CA GLY A 618 -9.02 31.74 40.54
C GLY A 618 -9.62 30.60 39.72
N ASP A 619 -10.87 30.79 39.31
CA ASP A 619 -11.65 29.82 38.52
C ASP A 619 -10.97 29.48 37.18
N ALA A 620 -10.47 28.25 37.07
CA ALA A 620 -9.78 27.76 35.89
C ALA A 620 -10.66 27.73 34.63
N SER A 621 -11.99 27.61 34.77
CA SER A 621 -12.91 27.72 33.64
C SER A 621 -12.95 29.13 33.05
N SER A 622 -12.76 30.15 33.90
CA SER A 622 -12.67 31.54 33.46
C SER A 622 -11.31 31.86 32.82
N ALA A 623 -10.22 31.31 33.37
CA ALA A 623 -8.90 31.39 32.75
C ALA A 623 -8.85 30.67 31.38
N HIS A 624 -9.43 29.47 31.28
CA HIS A 624 -9.53 28.74 30.01
C HIS A 624 -10.21 29.57 28.92
N ARG A 625 -11.30 30.29 29.24
CA ARG A 625 -12.01 31.13 28.27
C ARG A 625 -11.18 32.31 27.79
N LEU A 626 -10.44 32.97 28.69
CA LEU A 626 -9.55 34.09 28.35
C LEU A 626 -8.36 33.61 27.51
N LEU A 627 -7.79 32.45 27.87
CA LEU A 627 -6.73 31.83 27.09
C LEU A 627 -7.22 31.40 25.71
N MET A 628 -8.44 30.85 25.58
CA MET A 628 -9.05 30.56 24.27
C MET A 628 -9.19 31.82 23.42
N GLN A 629 -9.65 32.94 24.00
CA GLN A 629 -9.73 34.21 23.29
C GLN A 629 -8.34 34.71 22.85
N ALA A 630 -7.34 34.69 23.74
CA ALA A 630 -5.98 35.07 23.40
C ALA A 630 -5.35 34.14 22.34
N ALA A 631 -5.60 32.84 22.42
CA ALA A 631 -5.13 31.86 21.44
C ALA A 631 -5.78 32.06 20.07
N THR A 632 -7.07 32.42 20.00
CA THR A 632 -7.73 32.79 18.73
C THR A 632 -7.19 34.09 18.12
N LEU A 633 -6.62 34.97 18.94
CA LEU A 633 -5.97 36.20 18.49
C LEU A 633 -4.53 36.00 18.01
N GLY A 634 -3.92 34.85 18.32
CA GLY A 634 -2.58 34.47 17.83
C GLY A 634 -1.51 34.29 18.90
N SER A 635 -1.81 34.53 20.18
CA SER A 635 -0.81 34.45 21.27
C SER A 635 -0.26 33.03 21.42
N ALA A 636 1.04 32.87 21.14
CA ALA A 636 1.75 31.61 21.31
C ALA A 636 1.82 31.19 22.79
N GLU A 637 2.04 32.15 23.70
CA GLU A 637 2.04 31.88 25.15
C GLU A 637 0.66 31.41 25.63
N ALA A 638 -0.44 32.00 25.13
CA ALA A 638 -1.78 31.55 25.48
C ALA A 638 -2.07 30.11 25.02
N LYS A 639 -1.61 29.74 23.82
CA LYS A 639 -1.70 28.37 23.31
C LYS A 639 -0.91 27.40 24.20
N TYR A 640 0.32 27.75 24.60
CA TYR A 640 1.10 26.94 25.54
C TYR A 640 0.35 26.72 26.86
N GLU A 641 -0.19 27.78 27.44
CA GLU A 641 -0.91 27.72 28.72
C GLU A 641 -2.24 26.95 28.61
N LEU A 642 -2.94 26.98 27.46
CA LEU A 642 -4.06 26.08 27.20
C LEU A 642 -3.63 24.62 27.19
N GLY A 643 -2.47 24.33 26.59
CA GLY A 643 -1.87 22.99 26.64
C GLY A 643 -1.67 22.51 28.07
N ILE A 644 -1.08 23.36 28.92
CA ILE A 644 -0.87 23.08 30.35
C ILE A 644 -2.18 22.89 31.10
N LEU A 645 -3.20 23.70 30.81
CA LEU A 645 -4.48 23.66 31.51
C LEU A 645 -5.24 22.37 31.19
N ASN A 646 -5.24 21.95 29.92
CA ASN A 646 -5.80 20.68 29.45
C ASN A 646 -5.01 19.46 29.95
N PHE A 647 -3.69 19.58 30.05
CA PHE A 647 -2.82 18.53 30.60
C PHE A 647 -3.09 18.31 32.10
N ARG A 648 -3.18 19.38 32.90
CA ARG A 648 -3.38 19.30 34.35
C ARG A 648 -4.80 18.91 34.77
N GLY A 649 -5.80 19.17 33.94
CA GLY A 649 -7.21 18.95 34.29
C GLY A 649 -7.68 19.71 35.54
N LYS A 650 -7.03 20.83 35.88
CA LYS A 650 -7.34 21.57 37.11
C LYS A 650 -8.50 22.53 36.86
N GLY A 651 -9.73 22.07 37.12
CA GLY A 651 -10.97 22.85 36.95
C GLY A 651 -11.61 22.78 35.56
N ILE A 652 -11.02 22.01 34.65
CA ILE A 652 -11.63 21.43 33.44
C ILE A 652 -11.20 19.95 33.36
N PRO A 653 -11.91 19.06 32.63
CA PRO A 653 -11.46 17.68 32.45
C PRO A 653 -10.05 17.60 31.84
N LYS A 654 -9.20 16.68 32.34
CA LYS A 654 -7.91 16.36 31.71
C LYS A 654 -8.16 15.82 30.30
N ASN A 655 -7.41 16.32 29.33
CA ASN A 655 -7.52 15.91 27.93
C ASN A 655 -6.13 16.00 27.27
N LEU A 656 -5.38 14.90 27.26
CA LEU A 656 -4.02 14.87 26.67
C LEU A 656 -4.03 15.18 25.18
N ASP A 657 -5.11 14.80 24.52
CA ASP A 657 -5.37 14.99 23.10
C ASP A 657 -5.52 16.48 22.74
N GLU A 658 -6.22 17.24 23.59
CA GLU A 658 -6.36 18.69 23.49
C GLU A 658 -5.10 19.42 23.98
N ALA A 659 -4.43 18.90 25.01
CA ALA A 659 -3.16 19.42 25.47
C ALA A 659 -2.10 19.36 24.35
N TYR A 660 -1.97 18.19 23.70
CA TYR A 660 -1.10 17.97 22.56
C TYR A 660 -1.38 18.96 21.42
N TYR A 661 -2.65 19.15 21.07
CA TYR A 661 -3.05 20.10 20.03
C TYR A 661 -2.55 21.52 20.33
N TRP A 662 -2.80 22.03 21.54
CA TRP A 662 -2.41 23.38 21.91
C TRP A 662 -0.89 23.56 22.02
N PHE A 663 -0.16 22.55 22.52
CA PHE A 663 1.30 22.55 22.49
C PHE A 663 1.85 22.57 21.06
N ARG A 664 1.25 21.79 20.16
CA ARG A 664 1.62 21.78 18.74
C ARG A 664 1.41 23.15 18.10
N GLU A 665 0.24 23.75 18.28
CA GLU A 665 -0.09 25.08 17.75
C GLU A 665 0.84 26.18 18.30
N SER A 666 1.22 26.06 19.57
CA SER A 666 2.17 26.97 20.22
C SER A 666 3.59 26.80 19.67
N ALA A 667 4.04 25.56 19.48
CA ALA A 667 5.34 25.24 18.87
C ALA A 667 5.42 25.74 17.43
N ILE A 668 4.35 25.55 16.65
CA ILE A 668 4.17 26.10 15.30
C ILE A 668 4.28 27.64 15.30
N SER A 669 3.77 28.29 16.34
CA SER A 669 3.84 29.74 16.50
C SER A 669 5.23 30.22 16.98
N GLY A 670 6.23 29.33 17.09
CA GLY A 670 7.61 29.63 17.44
C GLY A 670 7.89 29.67 18.95
N TYR A 671 7.00 29.13 19.79
CA TYR A 671 7.23 29.08 21.23
C TYR A 671 8.15 27.91 21.60
N GLU A 672 9.41 28.23 21.90
CA GLU A 672 10.49 27.26 22.16
C GLU A 672 10.13 26.22 23.24
N GLN A 673 9.47 26.64 24.32
CA GLN A 673 9.08 25.73 25.40
C GLN A 673 8.07 24.67 24.94
N SER A 674 7.23 25.00 23.94
CA SER A 674 6.27 24.04 23.39
C SER A 674 6.95 22.98 22.53
N GLN A 675 8.06 23.30 21.87
CA GLN A 675 8.82 22.32 21.08
C GLN A 675 9.38 21.20 21.97
N ASN A 676 9.94 21.57 23.13
CA ASN A 676 10.46 20.61 24.11
C ASN A 676 9.35 19.75 24.75
N VAL A 677 8.19 20.36 25.01
CA VAL A 677 7.04 19.66 25.63
C VAL A 677 6.33 18.74 24.64
N LEU A 678 6.40 19.02 23.33
CA LEU A 678 5.65 18.31 22.31
C LEU A 678 6.08 16.83 22.17
N SER A 679 7.38 16.54 22.28
CA SER A 679 7.86 15.15 22.25
C SER A 679 7.34 14.37 23.45
N THR A 680 7.32 15.00 24.62
CA THR A 680 6.89 14.36 25.86
C THR A 680 5.38 14.14 25.92
N ILE A 681 4.59 15.15 25.57
CA ILE A 681 3.13 15.01 25.56
C ILE A 681 2.65 14.00 24.51
N ARG A 682 3.41 13.84 23.41
CA ARG A 682 3.19 12.76 22.44
C ARG A 682 3.34 11.38 23.09
N ILE A 683 4.42 11.15 23.84
CA ILE A 683 4.66 9.88 24.54
C ILE A 683 3.51 9.58 25.51
N LEU A 684 3.13 10.54 26.35
CA LEU A 684 2.05 10.35 27.33
C LEU A 684 0.71 10.06 26.65
N ARG A 685 0.41 10.75 25.54
CA ARG A 685 -0.80 10.52 24.73
C ARG A 685 -0.81 9.12 24.08
N GLU A 686 0.31 8.70 23.48
CA GLU A 686 0.43 7.37 22.86
C GLU A 686 0.32 6.25 23.90
N THR A 687 0.84 6.46 25.12
CA THR A 687 0.71 5.50 26.23
C THR A 687 -0.72 5.38 26.75
N GLU A 688 -1.56 6.43 26.66
CA GLU A 688 -2.99 6.30 26.97
C GLU A 688 -3.74 5.53 25.86
N GLN A 689 -3.44 5.78 24.57
CA GLN A 689 -4.20 5.23 23.44
C GLN A 689 -3.91 3.75 23.12
N LYS A 690 -2.65 3.30 23.13
CA LYS A 690 -2.29 1.93 22.71
C LYS A 690 -2.72 0.83 23.70
N PHE A 691 -3.05 1.19 24.93
CA PHE A 691 -3.29 0.23 26.02
C PHE A 691 -4.74 0.18 26.53
N GLU A 692 -5.66 0.99 25.97
CA GLU A 692 -7.11 0.77 26.13
C GLU A 692 -7.58 -0.53 25.43
N ASP A 693 -6.87 -0.97 24.39
CA ASP A 693 -7.23 -2.16 23.57
C ASP A 693 -6.57 -3.48 24.05
N THR A 694 -5.71 -3.45 25.08
CA THR A 694 -4.97 -4.62 25.57
C THR A 694 -5.11 -4.81 27.08
N GLU A 695 -6.32 -5.17 27.54
CA GLU A 695 -6.55 -5.56 28.96
C GLU A 695 -5.77 -6.81 29.42
N ASP A 696 -5.08 -7.53 28.52
CA ASP A 696 -4.56 -8.88 28.80
C ASP A 696 -3.03 -9.09 28.63
N GLN A 697 -2.18 -8.06 28.55
CA GLN A 697 -0.72 -8.25 28.42
C GLN A 697 0.11 -7.66 29.57
N ILE A 698 0.53 -8.58 30.44
CA ILE A 698 1.72 -8.68 31.31
C ILE A 698 2.33 -7.34 31.79
N PRO A 699 2.32 -7.03 33.11
CA PRO A 699 3.11 -5.92 33.61
C PRO A 699 4.60 -6.18 33.37
N GLU A 700 5.31 -5.21 32.78
CA GLU A 700 6.77 -5.13 32.64
C GLU A 700 7.52 -5.44 33.96
N PHE A 701 6.82 -5.32 35.09
CA PHE A 701 7.32 -5.59 36.44
C PHE A 701 6.75 -6.87 37.04
N ASN A 702 7.57 -7.55 37.84
CA ASN A 702 7.21 -8.79 38.52
C ASN A 702 5.95 -8.64 39.42
N PRO A 703 4.83 -9.33 39.14
CA PRO A 703 3.58 -9.18 39.90
C PRO A 703 3.70 -9.51 41.39
N GLU A 704 4.56 -10.47 41.73
CA GLU A 704 4.81 -10.86 43.13
C GLU A 704 5.58 -9.76 43.87
N MET A 705 6.45 -9.02 43.19
CA MET A 705 7.13 -7.84 43.75
C MET A 705 6.12 -6.73 44.04
N LEU A 706 5.22 -6.42 43.10
CA LEU A 706 4.25 -5.33 43.24
C LEU A 706 3.26 -5.55 44.40
N LYS A 707 2.87 -6.81 44.66
CA LYS A 707 2.03 -7.18 45.81
C LYS A 707 2.69 -6.92 47.17
N MET A 708 4.03 -6.94 47.23
CA MET A 708 4.79 -6.73 48.46
C MET A 708 4.96 -5.24 48.81
N PHE A 709 4.71 -4.32 47.87
CA PHE A 709 4.88 -2.89 48.10
C PHE A 709 3.76 -2.28 48.94
N THR A 710 4.18 -1.45 49.91
CA THR A 710 3.30 -0.42 50.50
C THR A 710 3.02 0.71 49.50
N PRO A 711 1.96 1.51 49.66
CA PRO A 711 1.67 2.64 48.77
C PRO A 711 2.87 3.60 48.61
N LYS A 712 3.58 3.90 49.70
CA LYS A 712 4.79 4.74 49.68
C LYS A 712 5.92 4.12 48.85
N GLN A 713 6.10 2.80 48.93
CA GLN A 713 7.11 2.08 48.14
C GLN A 713 6.73 1.98 46.66
N ARG A 714 5.44 1.84 46.33
CA ARG A 714 4.96 1.90 44.93
C ARG A 714 5.25 3.25 44.30
N ARG A 715 4.92 4.34 45.00
CA ARG A 715 5.22 5.70 44.53
C ARG A 715 6.70 5.92 44.31
N TRP A 716 7.52 5.49 45.27
CA TRP A 716 8.97 5.60 45.14
C TRP A 716 9.49 4.80 43.93
N PHE A 717 9.02 3.56 43.75
CA PHE A 717 9.44 2.71 42.64
C PHE A 717 9.04 3.31 41.29
N ALA A 718 7.80 3.80 41.15
CA ALA A 718 7.34 4.50 39.95
C ALA A 718 8.25 5.70 39.62
N ARG A 719 8.61 6.51 40.62
CA ARG A 719 9.56 7.64 40.44
C ARG A 719 10.95 7.19 40.00
N MET A 720 11.44 6.06 40.49
CA MET A 720 12.76 5.55 40.09
C MET A 720 12.74 4.97 38.67
N VAL A 721 11.66 4.31 38.26
CA VAL A 721 11.48 3.89 36.87
C VAL A 721 11.51 5.09 35.95
N VAL A 722 10.75 6.15 36.27
CA VAL A 722 10.74 7.39 35.47
C VAL A 722 12.11 8.07 35.46
N ALA A 723 12.82 8.09 36.59
CA ALA A 723 14.17 8.63 36.64
C ALA A 723 15.14 7.86 35.75
N MET A 724 15.02 6.53 35.69
CA MET A 724 15.81 5.67 34.82
C MET A 724 15.50 5.89 33.35
N VAL A 725 14.22 5.88 32.96
CA VAL A 725 13.79 6.12 31.58
C VAL A 725 14.20 7.52 31.10
N GLN A 726 14.26 8.52 31.98
CA GLN A 726 14.70 9.87 31.61
C GLN A 726 16.21 10.10 31.81
N ALA A 727 16.99 9.05 32.07
CA ALA A 727 18.38 9.20 32.50
C ALA A 727 19.26 9.87 31.45
N ASP A 728 19.12 9.46 30.19
CA ASP A 728 19.87 9.90 29.02
C ASP A 728 19.25 11.15 28.33
N GLY A 729 18.03 11.53 28.75
CA GLY A 729 17.28 12.67 28.22
C GLY A 729 16.46 12.37 26.97
N ARG A 730 16.35 11.10 26.58
CA ARG A 730 15.44 10.59 25.54
C ARG A 730 14.49 9.58 26.19
N VAL A 731 13.48 9.15 25.44
CA VAL A 731 12.53 8.12 25.91
C VAL A 731 12.19 7.28 24.69
N ASP A 732 12.84 6.14 24.59
CA ASP A 732 12.77 5.29 23.41
C ASP A 732 11.45 4.53 23.36
N LEU A 733 11.08 4.02 22.18
CA LEU A 733 9.82 3.28 22.00
C LEU A 733 9.67 2.12 23.00
N HIS A 734 10.76 1.42 23.30
CA HIS A 734 10.78 0.30 24.24
C HIS A 734 10.64 0.75 25.71
N GLU A 735 11.05 1.97 26.03
CA GLU A 735 10.94 2.52 27.39
C GLU A 735 9.54 3.03 27.73
N ARG A 736 8.74 3.41 26.71
CA ARG A 736 7.36 3.91 26.88
C ARG A 736 6.47 2.93 27.65
N ALA A 737 6.68 1.63 27.48
CA ALA A 737 5.92 0.59 28.20
C ALA A 737 6.19 0.61 29.72
N PHE A 738 7.44 0.91 30.12
CA PHE A 738 7.81 1.08 31.53
C PHE A 738 7.23 2.38 32.11
N VAL A 739 7.16 3.45 31.32
CA VAL A 739 6.49 4.71 31.72
C VAL A 739 5.02 4.46 32.03
N HIS A 740 4.30 3.82 31.10
CA HIS A 740 2.91 3.45 31.29
C HIS A 740 2.72 2.55 32.53
N SER A 741 3.56 1.52 32.65
CA SER A 741 3.53 0.62 33.81
C SER A 741 3.77 1.37 35.13
N ALA A 742 4.69 2.33 35.15
CA ALA A 742 4.95 3.17 36.33
C ALA A 742 3.75 4.05 36.71
N ILE A 743 3.06 4.64 35.74
CA ILE A 743 1.83 5.41 35.95
C ILE A 743 0.73 4.52 36.55
N GLN A 744 0.53 3.31 36.01
CA GLN A 744 -0.48 2.37 36.50
C GLN A 744 -0.23 1.85 37.92
N LEU A 745 0.99 1.98 38.46
CA LEU A 745 1.26 1.64 39.86
C LEU A 745 0.60 2.60 40.85
N LEU A 746 0.22 3.79 40.39
CA LEU A 746 -0.37 4.85 41.19
C LEU A 746 -1.89 4.83 41.03
N SER A 747 -2.61 5.12 42.11
CA SER A 747 -4.07 5.19 42.12
C SER A 747 -4.61 6.57 42.49
N ASP A 748 -3.72 7.47 42.92
CA ASP A 748 -4.04 8.85 43.26
C ASP A 748 -3.71 9.75 42.06
N ASN A 749 -4.71 10.51 41.61
CA ASN A 749 -4.57 11.42 40.47
C ASN A 749 -3.54 12.52 40.72
N GLU A 750 -3.34 12.97 41.97
CA GLU A 750 -2.28 13.95 42.26
C GLU A 750 -0.89 13.34 42.13
N GLU A 751 -0.72 12.06 42.48
CA GLU A 751 0.57 11.36 42.36
C GLU A 751 0.89 11.01 40.90
N ILE A 752 -0.13 10.65 40.11
CA ILE A 752 0.00 10.46 38.66
C ILE A 752 0.42 11.78 38.02
N LEU A 753 -0.26 12.88 38.33
CA LEU A 753 0.06 14.20 37.76
C LEU A 753 1.48 14.65 38.14
N ASP A 754 1.90 14.45 39.40
CA ASP A 754 3.28 14.72 39.85
C ASP A 754 4.31 13.94 39.02
N LEU A 755 4.03 12.68 38.71
CA LEU A 755 4.89 11.84 37.87
C LEU A 755 4.92 12.34 36.41
N GLU A 756 3.77 12.66 35.83
CA GLU A 756 3.65 13.17 34.46
C GLU A 756 4.28 14.56 34.28
N GLU A 757 4.31 15.40 35.32
CA GLU A 757 4.98 16.71 35.27
C GLU A 757 6.51 16.60 35.13
N TYR A 758 7.14 15.53 35.64
CA TYR A 758 8.57 15.27 35.40
C TYR A 758 8.86 15.06 33.92
N PHE A 759 8.00 14.30 33.25
CA PHE A 759 8.02 14.13 31.80
C PHE A 759 7.85 15.48 31.11
N LEU A 760 6.77 16.19 31.39
CA LEU A 760 6.44 17.45 30.72
C LEU A 760 7.57 18.50 30.80
N HIS A 761 8.29 18.54 31.93
CA HIS A 761 9.36 19.51 32.15
C HIS A 761 10.76 18.98 31.81
N GLY A 762 10.91 17.75 31.32
CA GLY A 762 12.22 17.12 31.10
C GLY A 762 13.08 17.06 32.37
N LYS A 763 12.44 16.89 33.53
CA LYS A 763 13.12 16.82 34.83
C LYS A 763 13.11 15.39 35.33
N ARG A 764 14.16 15.00 36.05
CA ARG A 764 14.24 13.68 36.70
C ARG A 764 13.77 13.75 38.15
N PRO A 765 13.00 12.75 38.64
CA PRO A 765 12.73 12.59 40.05
C PRO A 765 14.02 12.45 40.88
N GLU A 766 14.09 13.11 42.03
CA GLU A 766 15.23 12.96 42.95
C GLU A 766 15.26 11.56 43.58
N VAL A 767 16.48 11.00 43.73
CA VAL A 767 16.71 9.71 44.38
C VAL A 767 16.60 9.87 45.91
N GLU A 768 15.46 9.47 46.46
CA GLU A 768 15.21 9.49 47.90
C GLU A 768 15.56 8.14 48.55
N PRO A 769 16.11 8.09 49.78
CA PRO A 769 16.33 6.83 50.48
C PRO A 769 15.02 6.21 50.97
N ILE A 770 14.88 4.89 50.81
CA ILE A 770 13.70 4.12 51.27
C ILE A 770 14.11 2.79 51.90
N GLU A 771 13.37 2.36 52.93
CA GLU A 771 13.59 1.05 53.55
C GLU A 771 12.88 -0.06 52.77
N LEU A 772 13.66 -1.03 52.26
CA LEU A 772 13.19 -2.25 51.61
C LEU A 772 13.81 -3.49 52.30
N SER A 773 13.05 -4.59 52.33
CA SER A 773 13.60 -5.89 52.71
C SER A 773 14.67 -6.32 51.70
N LYS A 774 15.61 -7.18 52.10
CA LYS A 774 16.70 -7.63 51.23
C LYS A 774 16.16 -8.26 49.92
N GLU A 775 15.17 -9.13 50.02
CA GLU A 775 14.55 -9.77 48.86
C GLU A 775 13.86 -8.78 47.91
N LEU A 776 13.20 -7.76 48.46
CA LEU A 776 12.52 -6.73 47.66
C LEU A 776 13.52 -5.81 46.96
N ARG A 777 14.64 -5.51 47.64
CA ARG A 777 15.74 -4.72 47.09
C ARG A 777 16.36 -5.37 45.86
N ASP A 778 16.66 -6.67 45.92
CA ASP A 778 17.27 -7.40 44.81
C ASP A 778 16.35 -7.41 43.58
N ARG A 779 15.03 -7.61 43.77
CA ARG A 779 14.03 -7.58 42.69
C ARG A 779 13.83 -6.19 42.08
N VAL A 780 13.87 -5.14 42.90
CA VAL A 780 13.80 -3.75 42.45
C VAL A 780 15.01 -3.42 41.58
N MET A 781 16.21 -3.81 42.02
CA MET A 781 17.43 -3.54 41.27
C MET A 781 17.50 -4.29 39.95
N ASP A 782 17.07 -5.56 39.89
CA ASP A 782 16.96 -6.29 38.62
C ASP A 782 15.92 -5.67 37.68
N SER A 783 14.80 -5.18 38.23
CA SER A 783 13.78 -4.49 37.42
C SER A 783 14.31 -3.17 36.85
N LEU A 784 15.00 -2.35 37.65
CA LEU A 784 15.60 -1.10 37.18
C LEU A 784 16.75 -1.34 36.20
N LEU A 785 17.50 -2.43 36.37
CA LEU A 785 18.52 -2.84 35.40
C LEU A 785 17.89 -3.28 34.08
N ASN A 786 16.74 -3.97 34.09
CA ASN A 786 16.01 -4.31 32.88
C ASN A 786 15.55 -3.05 32.14
N VAL A 787 15.05 -2.04 32.87
CA VAL A 787 14.71 -0.73 32.29
C VAL A 787 15.93 -0.12 31.61
N ALA A 788 17.06 -0.03 32.32
CA ALA A 788 18.31 0.59 31.83
C ALA A 788 19.01 -0.14 30.68
N THR A 789 18.56 -1.34 30.30
CA THR A 789 19.26 -2.18 29.30
C THR A 789 18.35 -2.53 28.13
N ILE A 790 17.13 -2.00 28.10
CA ILE A 790 16.11 -2.42 27.13
C ILE A 790 16.44 -1.99 25.70
N ASP A 791 17.03 -0.81 25.56
CA ASP A 791 17.49 -0.18 24.32
C ASP A 791 18.86 -0.72 23.85
N ARG A 792 19.51 -1.58 24.66
CA ARG A 792 20.88 -2.09 24.48
C ARG A 792 21.93 -0.98 24.45
N HIS A 793 21.66 0.16 25.08
CA HIS A 793 22.54 1.32 25.12
C HIS A 793 22.88 1.75 26.55
N PHE A 794 23.21 0.79 27.43
CA PHE A 794 23.52 1.05 28.83
C PHE A 794 24.68 2.06 29.02
N ASP A 795 24.34 3.33 29.20
CA ASP A 795 25.28 4.44 29.07
C ASP A 795 25.91 4.84 30.42
N GLN A 796 26.84 5.80 30.39
CA GLN A 796 27.49 6.27 31.61
C GLN A 796 26.50 6.95 32.57
N THR A 797 25.47 7.62 32.06
CA THR A 797 24.48 8.36 32.83
C THR A 797 23.56 7.43 33.60
N GLU A 798 23.09 6.37 32.94
CA GLU A 798 22.30 5.29 33.52
C GLU A 798 23.11 4.49 34.54
N CYS A 799 24.39 4.18 34.22
CA CYS A 799 25.31 3.56 35.16
C CYS A 799 25.44 4.37 36.46
N GLU A 800 25.63 5.68 36.34
CA GLU A 800 25.75 6.59 37.48
C GLU A 800 24.45 6.68 38.28
N LEU A 801 23.30 6.75 37.60
CA LEU A 801 21.99 6.81 38.25
C LEU A 801 21.66 5.50 38.98
N LEU A 802 21.85 4.36 38.33
CA LEU A 802 21.61 3.04 38.91
C LEU A 802 22.52 2.78 40.11
N ARG A 803 23.79 3.22 40.03
CA ARG A 803 24.73 3.23 41.17
C ARG A 803 24.19 4.08 42.33
N ASN A 804 23.71 5.29 42.05
CA ASN A 804 23.15 6.18 43.07
C ASN A 804 21.91 5.59 43.76
N ILE A 805 21.00 4.97 42.99
CA ILE A 805 19.81 4.28 43.53
C ILE A 805 20.23 3.10 44.41
N ALA A 806 21.19 2.28 43.95
CA ALA A 806 21.65 1.13 44.71
C ALA A 806 22.29 1.52 46.06
N LEU A 807 23.10 2.60 46.07
CA LEU A 807 23.68 3.14 47.29
C LEU A 807 22.59 3.72 48.22
N ALA A 808 21.58 4.41 47.69
CA ALA A 808 20.46 4.94 48.47
C ALA A 808 19.61 3.84 49.12
N LEU A 809 19.57 2.64 48.53
CA LEU A 809 18.94 1.44 49.09
C LEU A 809 19.84 0.68 50.09
N GLY A 810 21.09 1.12 50.29
CA GLY A 810 22.04 0.52 51.21
C GLY A 810 22.68 -0.78 50.70
N CYS A 811 22.87 -0.91 49.39
CA CYS A 811 23.74 -1.94 48.81
C CYS A 811 25.22 -1.62 49.08
N ASP A 812 26.05 -2.64 49.24
CA ASP A 812 27.50 -2.50 49.34
C ASP A 812 28.13 -2.30 47.96
N GLU A 813 29.27 -1.60 47.89
CA GLU A 813 29.94 -1.25 46.63
C GLU A 813 30.24 -2.49 45.75
N GLN A 814 30.54 -3.63 46.36
CA GLN A 814 30.82 -4.86 45.62
C GLN A 814 29.59 -5.40 44.86
N THR A 815 28.41 -5.33 45.47
CA THR A 815 27.14 -5.72 44.82
C THR A 815 26.77 -4.74 43.71
N VAL A 816 27.05 -3.44 43.89
CA VAL A 816 26.78 -2.42 42.87
C VAL A 816 27.67 -2.63 41.63
N GLU A 817 28.97 -2.88 41.81
CA GLU A 817 29.86 -3.17 40.68
C GLU A 817 29.48 -4.44 39.92
N GLN A 818 29.04 -5.51 40.61
CA GLN A 818 28.52 -6.70 39.96
C GLN A 818 27.26 -6.43 39.13
N LEU A 819 26.36 -5.57 39.63
CA LEU A 819 25.14 -5.20 38.93
C LEU A 819 25.44 -4.39 37.65
N LEU A 820 26.39 -3.47 37.72
CA LEU A 820 26.85 -2.69 36.56
C LEU A 820 27.58 -3.57 35.54
N GLU A 821 28.36 -4.56 35.99
CA GLU A 821 29.01 -5.52 35.09
C GLU A 821 27.98 -6.36 34.33
N ILE A 822 26.90 -6.80 35.01
CA ILE A 822 25.78 -7.49 34.35
C ILE A 822 25.11 -6.57 33.31
N GLY A 823 24.86 -5.30 33.66
CA GLY A 823 24.29 -4.32 32.73
C GLY A 823 25.12 -4.16 31.45
N ASN A 824 26.44 -3.98 31.58
CA ASN A 824 27.35 -3.85 30.44
C ASN A 824 27.45 -5.12 29.56
N THR A 825 26.98 -6.27 30.05
CA THR A 825 26.97 -7.53 29.28
C THR A 825 25.63 -7.85 28.64
N ARG A 826 24.55 -7.23 29.10
CA ARG A 826 23.21 -7.31 28.49
C ARG A 826 23.15 -6.37 27.29
#